data_AF-Q3TNZ7-F1
#
_entry.id   AF-Q3TNZ7-F1
#
_cell.length_a   1.000
_cell.length_b   1.000
_cell.length_c   1.000
_cell.angle_alpha   90.00
_cell.angle_beta   90.00
_cell.angle_gamma   90.00
#
_symmetry.space_group_name_H-M   'P 1'
#
loop_
_entity.id
_entity.type
_entity.pdbx_description
1 polymer ?
#
loop_
_entity_poly.entity_id
_entity_poly.type
_entity_poly.pdbx_seq_one_letter_code
_entity_poly.pdbx_strand_id
1 'polypeptide(L)'
;TTNSLSVAWDHADGPVQQYRIIYSPTVGDPIDEYTTVPGRRNNVILQPLQPDTPYKITVIAIYEDGDGGHLTGNGRTVGLLPPQNIHIFDEWYTRFRVSWDPSPSPVLGYKIVYKPVGSNEPMEAFVGEVTSYTLHNLNPSTTYDVSVYAQYDSGLSVPLTDQGTTLYLNVTDLKTYQVGWDTFCVKWSPHRAATSYRLKLSPADGTRGQEITVRGSETSHCFTGLSPEAEYGVTVFVQTPNLEGPGVPIKEQTTVKPTEAPTEPPTPSPPPTIPPARDVCKGAKADIVFLTDASWSIGDDNFNKVVKFIFNTVGAFDEVNPAGIQVSFVQYSDEVKSEFKLNTYNDKALALGALQNIRYRGGNTRTGKALTFIKEKVLTWESGMRKNVPKVLVVVTDGRSQDEVKKAAFVIQQSGFSVFVVGVADVDYNELANIASKPSERHVFIVDDFESFEKIEDNLITFVCETATSSCPLIYLDGYTSPGFKMLEAYNLTEKNFASVQGVSLESGSFPSYSAYRLQKNAFINQPTAELHPNGLPPSYTIILLFRLLPETPSDPFAIWQITDRDYRPQVGVIADPSSKTLSFFNKDTRGEVQTVTFDTDEVKTLFYGSFHKVHIVVTSKSVKIYIDCYEI
;
A
#
# COMPACT_ATOMS: atom_id res chain seq x y z
N THR A 1 35.27 -19.88 38.96
CA THR A 1 34.69 -18.98 37.94
C THR A 1 35.50 -17.70 37.92
N THR A 2 34.97 -16.60 37.35
CA THR A 2 35.62 -15.28 37.41
C THR A 2 35.61 -14.66 38.81
N ASN A 3 34.74 -15.12 39.71
CA ASN A 3 34.56 -14.55 41.05
C ASN A 3 34.51 -15.60 42.17
N SER A 4 34.75 -16.88 41.86
CA SER A 4 34.69 -17.94 42.86
C SER A 4 35.70 -19.06 42.64
N LEU A 5 36.08 -19.73 43.72
CA LEU A 5 36.90 -20.93 43.71
C LEU A 5 36.20 -22.04 44.49
N SER A 6 36.07 -23.22 43.88
CA SER A 6 35.65 -24.42 44.60
C SER A 6 36.88 -25.09 45.19
N VAL A 7 36.90 -25.22 46.51
CA VAL A 7 38.01 -25.81 47.27
C VAL A 7 37.48 -27.11 47.88
N ALA A 8 38.21 -28.19 47.69
CA ALA A 8 37.92 -29.50 48.27
C ALA A 8 39.19 -30.08 48.90
N TRP A 9 39.02 -30.85 49.95
CA TRP A 9 40.09 -31.51 50.68
C TRP A 9 39.63 -32.89 51.18
N ASP A 10 40.59 -33.69 51.64
CA ASP A 10 40.29 -34.94 52.35
C ASP A 10 40.09 -34.64 53.83
N HIS A 11 39.18 -35.36 54.49
CA HIS A 11 38.93 -35.18 55.92
C HIS A 11 40.21 -35.48 56.73
N ALA A 12 40.51 -34.62 57.70
CA ALA A 12 41.57 -34.85 58.66
C ALA A 12 41.17 -35.96 59.65
N ASP A 13 42.17 -36.69 60.16
CA ASP A 13 41.94 -37.79 61.10
C ASP A 13 41.36 -37.30 62.43
N GLY A 14 40.42 -38.06 63.00
CA GLY A 14 39.77 -37.75 64.28
C GLY A 14 38.50 -36.89 64.19
N PRO A 15 37.86 -36.57 65.34
CA PRO A 15 36.58 -35.86 65.38
C PRO A 15 36.75 -34.34 65.17
N VAL A 16 36.89 -33.92 63.91
CA VAL A 16 36.97 -32.49 63.56
C VAL A 16 35.65 -31.79 63.84
N GLN A 17 35.67 -30.69 64.60
CA GLN A 17 34.45 -29.90 64.86
C GLN A 17 34.08 -29.03 63.65
N GLN A 18 35.07 -28.35 63.08
CA GLN A 18 34.91 -27.46 61.92
C GLN A 18 36.23 -27.31 61.16
N TYR A 19 36.15 -26.89 59.91
CA TYR A 19 37.31 -26.46 59.13
C TYR A 19 37.26 -24.94 58.97
N ARG A 20 38.39 -24.27 59.22
CA ARG A 20 38.59 -22.84 58.91
C ARG A 20 39.40 -22.76 57.62
N ILE A 21 38.85 -22.07 56.63
CA ILE A 21 39.47 -21.85 55.33
C ILE A 21 39.88 -20.38 55.26
N ILE A 22 41.18 -20.13 55.27
CA ILE A 22 41.78 -18.80 55.14
C ILE A 22 42.22 -18.62 53.69
N TYR A 23 41.90 -17.50 53.07
CA TYR A 23 42.32 -17.21 51.70
C TYR A 23 42.72 -15.74 51.54
N SER A 24 43.78 -15.51 50.76
CA SER A 24 44.24 -14.16 50.42
C SER A 24 44.81 -14.11 49.00
N PRO A 25 44.67 -12.97 48.29
CA PRO A 25 45.37 -12.73 47.03
C PRO A 25 46.88 -12.87 47.21
N THR A 26 47.59 -13.49 46.26
CA THR A 26 49.06 -13.58 46.33
C THR A 26 49.76 -12.37 45.71
N VAL A 27 49.01 -11.36 45.29
CA VAL A 27 49.48 -10.14 44.60
C VAL A 27 48.78 -8.93 45.22
N GLY A 28 49.50 -7.82 45.39
CA GLY A 28 49.00 -6.61 46.06
C GLY A 28 49.26 -6.61 47.57
N ASP A 29 48.40 -5.95 48.35
CA ASP A 29 48.39 -6.01 49.81
C ASP A 29 47.45 -7.15 50.27
N PRO A 30 47.98 -8.33 50.63
CA PRO A 30 47.16 -9.49 50.96
C PRO A 30 46.42 -9.27 52.28
N ILE A 31 45.09 -9.22 52.21
CA ILE A 31 44.22 -9.28 53.38
C ILE A 31 43.70 -10.72 53.49
N ASP A 32 44.00 -11.37 54.62
CA ASP A 32 43.49 -12.69 54.90
C ASP A 32 42.00 -12.62 55.24
N GLU A 33 41.18 -13.18 54.37
CA GLU A 33 39.78 -13.47 54.64
C GLU A 33 39.64 -14.92 55.11
N TYR A 34 38.57 -15.22 55.84
CA TYR A 34 38.32 -16.59 56.26
C TYR A 34 36.83 -16.93 56.26
N THR A 35 36.55 -18.21 56.06
CA THR A 35 35.23 -18.81 56.23
C THR A 35 35.34 -20.11 57.00
N THR A 36 34.23 -20.59 57.55
CA THR A 36 34.19 -21.84 58.32
C THR A 36 33.10 -22.77 57.80
N VAL A 37 33.39 -24.07 57.78
CA VAL A 37 32.41 -25.11 57.44
C VAL A 37 32.38 -26.19 58.51
N PRO A 38 31.23 -26.86 58.74
CA PRO A 38 31.14 -27.96 59.71
C PRO A 38 32.12 -29.09 59.38
N GLY A 39 32.63 -29.80 60.39
CA GLY A 39 33.63 -30.88 60.21
C GLY A 39 33.18 -32.06 59.34
N ARG A 40 31.87 -32.21 59.11
CA ARG A 40 31.28 -33.18 58.17
C ARG A 40 31.35 -32.77 56.69
N ARG A 41 31.77 -31.54 56.38
CA ARG A 41 31.98 -31.06 55.00
C ARG A 41 33.47 -31.02 54.69
N ASN A 42 33.81 -31.36 53.46
CA ASN A 42 35.18 -31.35 52.94
C ASN A 42 35.31 -30.49 51.67
N ASN A 43 34.34 -29.61 51.43
CA ASN A 43 34.37 -28.65 50.34
C ASN A 43 33.73 -27.32 50.72
N VAL A 44 34.10 -26.26 50.01
CA VAL A 44 33.52 -24.93 50.11
C VAL A 44 33.65 -24.18 48.78
N ILE A 45 32.73 -23.26 48.49
CA ILE A 45 32.87 -22.30 47.39
C ILE A 45 33.21 -20.94 48.01
N LEU A 46 34.38 -20.42 47.68
CA LEU A 46 34.85 -19.10 48.12
C LEU A 46 34.33 -18.04 47.13
N GLN A 47 33.55 -17.07 47.62
CA GLN A 47 32.98 -15.98 46.83
C GLN A 47 32.50 -14.85 47.77
N PRO A 48 32.54 -13.57 47.35
CA PRO A 48 33.04 -13.06 46.07
C PRO A 48 34.58 -12.90 46.07
N LEU A 49 35.23 -13.28 44.97
CA LEU A 49 36.68 -13.11 44.73
C LEU A 49 36.94 -12.16 43.57
N GLN A 50 38.15 -11.60 43.49
CA GLN A 50 38.59 -10.75 42.38
C GLN A 50 38.91 -11.60 41.13
N PRO A 51 38.57 -11.13 39.91
CA PRO A 51 38.85 -11.83 38.66
C PRO A 51 40.34 -11.79 38.28
N ASP A 52 40.80 -12.84 37.59
CA ASP A 52 42.20 -13.06 37.18
C ASP A 52 43.25 -12.99 38.31
N THR A 53 42.84 -13.26 39.55
CA THR A 53 43.70 -13.11 40.73
C THR A 53 44.12 -14.48 41.26
N PRO A 54 45.44 -14.74 41.44
CA PRO A 54 45.91 -15.90 42.17
C PRO A 54 45.67 -15.75 43.68
N TYR A 55 45.17 -16.80 44.31
CA TYR A 55 44.86 -16.89 45.73
C TYR A 55 45.65 -18.03 46.38
N LYS A 56 46.16 -17.76 47.58
CA LYS A 56 46.66 -18.79 48.48
C LYS A 56 45.53 -19.18 49.42
N ILE A 57 45.24 -20.47 49.51
CA ILE A 57 44.16 -21.02 50.34
C ILE A 57 44.77 -21.96 51.38
N THR A 58 44.44 -21.74 52.65
CA THR A 58 44.88 -22.59 53.77
C THR A 58 43.67 -23.14 54.51
N VAL A 59 43.57 -24.46 54.59
CA VAL A 59 42.52 -25.16 55.32
C VAL A 59 43.10 -25.65 56.64
N ILE A 60 42.48 -25.28 57.76
CA ILE A 60 42.88 -25.66 59.12
C ILE A 60 41.75 -26.48 59.74
N ALA A 61 42.05 -27.69 60.21
CA ALA A 61 41.11 -28.49 60.98
C ALA A 61 41.05 -27.98 62.43
N ILE A 62 39.86 -27.77 62.98
CA ILE A 62 39.69 -27.30 64.36
C ILE A 62 39.08 -28.41 65.20
N TYR A 63 39.79 -28.79 66.27
CA TYR A 63 39.41 -29.80 67.24
C TYR A 63 39.02 -29.14 68.57
N GLU A 64 38.55 -29.92 69.53
CA GLU A 64 38.14 -29.42 70.86
C GLU A 64 39.31 -28.83 71.65
N ASP A 65 40.51 -29.37 71.44
CA ASP A 65 41.77 -29.02 72.10
C ASP A 65 42.60 -27.96 71.33
N GLY A 66 42.19 -27.57 70.12
CA GLY A 66 42.80 -26.46 69.37
C GLY A 66 42.84 -26.64 67.84
N ASP A 67 43.61 -25.77 67.19
CA ASP A 67 43.87 -25.82 65.75
C ASP A 67 44.82 -27.00 65.43
N GLY A 68 44.38 -27.90 64.55
CA GLY A 68 45.14 -29.04 64.07
C GLY A 68 46.02 -28.73 62.86
N GLY A 69 46.32 -29.76 62.07
CA GLY A 69 47.12 -29.63 60.85
C GLY A 69 46.50 -28.66 59.84
N HIS A 70 47.36 -28.00 59.06
CA HIS A 70 46.94 -27.11 57.97
C HIS A 70 47.40 -27.64 56.61
N LEU A 71 46.54 -27.50 55.62
CA LEU A 71 46.83 -27.78 54.22
C LEU A 71 46.81 -26.47 53.44
N THR A 72 47.87 -26.18 52.71
CA THR A 72 47.91 -25.01 51.81
C THR A 72 47.81 -25.47 50.36
N GLY A 73 46.91 -24.84 49.61
CA GLY A 73 46.78 -24.97 48.17
C GLY A 73 46.77 -23.59 47.51
N ASN A 74 46.96 -23.57 46.20
CA ASN A 74 46.86 -22.36 45.39
C ASN A 74 45.69 -22.51 44.41
N GLY A 75 44.98 -21.42 44.16
CA GLY A 75 43.95 -21.33 43.13
C GLY A 75 44.08 -20.03 42.37
N ARG A 76 43.50 -19.94 41.17
CA ARG A 76 43.44 -18.68 40.41
C ARG A 76 42.04 -18.54 39.82
N THR A 77 41.40 -17.40 40.06
CA THR A 77 40.12 -17.07 39.41
C THR A 77 40.36 -16.82 37.93
N VAL A 78 39.34 -17.07 37.10
CA VAL A 78 39.45 -16.84 35.66
C VAL A 78 39.29 -15.34 35.37
N GLY A 79 39.96 -14.83 34.33
CA GLY A 79 39.78 -13.45 33.89
C GLY A 79 38.44 -13.21 33.19
N LEU A 80 38.10 -11.93 33.01
CA LEU A 80 36.91 -11.51 32.25
C LEU A 80 37.21 -11.58 30.75
N LEU A 81 37.21 -12.79 30.20
CA LEU A 81 37.61 -13.03 28.81
C LEU A 81 36.55 -12.49 27.82
N PRO A 82 36.95 -11.80 26.74
CA PRO A 82 36.01 -11.31 25.73
C PRO A 82 35.44 -12.45 24.87
N PRO A 83 34.33 -12.21 24.15
CA PRO A 83 33.95 -13.05 23.01
C PRO A 83 35.04 -13.06 21.94
N GLN A 84 34.93 -13.96 20.96
CA GLN A 84 35.91 -14.11 19.88
C GLN A 84 35.26 -13.92 18.50
N ASN A 85 36.08 -13.68 17.47
CA ASN A 85 35.68 -13.67 16.05
C ASN A 85 34.35 -12.94 15.75
N ILE A 86 34.37 -11.61 15.87
CA ILE A 86 33.24 -10.78 15.50
C ILE A 86 33.10 -10.75 13.97
N HIS A 87 31.86 -10.91 13.51
CA HIS A 87 31.49 -10.85 12.11
C HIS A 87 30.23 -9.99 11.95
N ILE A 88 30.33 -8.98 11.10
CA ILE A 88 29.23 -8.11 10.71
C ILE A 88 28.87 -8.43 9.25
N PHE A 89 27.59 -8.70 9.00
CA PHE A 89 27.08 -9.13 7.68
C PHE A 89 25.57 -8.83 7.56
N ASP A 90 24.98 -9.14 6.39
CA ASP A 90 23.55 -8.87 6.09
C ASP A 90 23.21 -7.38 6.21
N GLU A 91 24.03 -6.56 5.55
CA GLU A 91 23.92 -5.10 5.58
C GLU A 91 22.69 -4.63 4.81
N TRP A 92 21.96 -3.73 5.45
CA TRP A 92 20.82 -3.03 4.89
C TRP A 92 20.95 -1.52 5.13
N TYR A 93 19.95 -0.76 4.68
CA TYR A 93 19.96 0.70 4.80
C TYR A 93 19.88 1.20 6.25
N THR A 94 19.25 0.46 7.17
CA THR A 94 19.06 0.88 8.57
C THR A 94 19.30 -0.25 9.57
N ARG A 95 19.93 -1.33 9.11
CA ARG A 95 20.25 -2.49 9.94
C ARG A 95 21.42 -3.25 9.36
N PHE A 96 22.12 -3.98 10.22
CA PHE A 96 23.02 -5.07 9.84
C PHE A 96 23.08 -6.07 10.99
N ARG A 97 23.53 -7.28 10.70
CA ARG A 97 23.63 -8.36 11.68
C ARG A 97 25.04 -8.47 12.22
N VAL A 98 25.14 -8.61 13.53
CA VAL A 98 26.40 -8.82 14.25
C VAL A 98 26.38 -10.23 14.82
N SER A 99 27.49 -10.94 14.72
CA SER A 99 27.68 -12.27 15.31
C SER A 99 29.09 -12.40 15.86
N TRP A 100 29.27 -13.30 16.83
CA TRP A 100 30.56 -13.59 17.44
C TRP A 100 30.61 -15.02 17.94
N ASP A 101 31.81 -15.52 18.21
CA ASP A 101 32.01 -16.77 18.93
C ASP A 101 31.89 -16.54 20.44
N PRO A 102 31.25 -17.46 21.19
CA PRO A 102 31.09 -17.35 22.63
C PRO A 102 32.42 -17.17 23.38
N SER A 103 32.40 -16.49 24.53
CA SER A 103 33.58 -16.42 25.39
C SER A 103 33.96 -17.82 25.91
N PRO A 104 35.27 -18.15 26.05
CA PRO A 104 35.71 -19.45 26.57
C PRO A 104 35.23 -19.77 27.99
N SER A 105 34.78 -18.77 28.75
CA SER A 105 34.22 -18.94 30.11
C SER A 105 32.72 -18.67 30.12
N PRO A 106 31.92 -19.40 30.94
CA PRO A 106 30.48 -19.16 31.04
C PRO A 106 30.15 -17.72 31.41
N VAL A 107 29.24 -17.10 30.65
CA VAL A 107 28.79 -15.71 30.80
C VAL A 107 27.32 -15.69 31.20
N LEU A 108 26.87 -14.59 31.81
CA LEU A 108 25.44 -14.31 32.04
C LEU A 108 24.74 -13.77 30.78
N GLY A 109 25.54 -13.29 29.81
CA GLY A 109 25.06 -12.79 28.54
C GLY A 109 26.04 -11.81 27.91
N TYR A 110 25.60 -11.15 26.84
CA TYR A 110 26.39 -10.18 26.09
C TYR A 110 25.72 -8.80 26.04
N LYS A 111 26.56 -7.77 26.08
CA LYS A 111 26.17 -6.38 25.91
C LYS A 111 26.84 -5.83 24.64
N ILE A 112 26.05 -5.26 23.75
CA ILE A 112 26.53 -4.62 22.52
C ILE A 112 26.47 -3.12 22.71
N VAL A 113 27.55 -2.42 22.38
CA VAL A 113 27.64 -0.96 22.37
C VAL A 113 28.05 -0.54 20.97
N TYR A 114 27.28 0.34 20.34
CA TYR A 114 27.55 0.79 18.98
C TYR A 114 27.37 2.30 18.84
N LYS A 115 28.17 2.91 17.98
CA LYS A 115 28.10 4.36 17.72
C LYS A 115 28.53 4.69 16.29
N PRO A 116 27.95 5.73 15.65
CA PRO A 116 28.48 6.23 14.39
C PRO A 116 29.96 6.64 14.57
N VAL A 117 30.80 6.30 13.59
CA VAL A 117 32.22 6.71 13.60
C VAL A 117 32.28 8.24 13.63
N GLY A 118 32.98 8.80 14.63
CA GLY A 118 33.07 10.25 14.86
C GLY A 118 32.01 10.83 15.80
N SER A 119 31.02 10.03 16.24
CA SER A 119 30.07 10.42 17.29
C SER A 119 30.61 10.08 18.69
N ASN A 120 30.20 10.89 19.68
CA ASN A 120 30.46 10.65 21.10
C ASN A 120 29.27 10.05 21.85
N GLU A 121 28.15 9.78 21.16
CA GLU A 121 26.92 9.24 21.76
C GLU A 121 26.79 7.74 21.44
N PRO A 122 27.11 6.85 22.39
CA PRO A 122 26.96 5.41 22.20
C PRO A 122 25.53 4.94 22.49
N MET A 123 25.08 3.96 21.71
CA MET A 123 23.83 3.23 21.92
C MET A 123 24.15 1.83 22.46
N GLU A 124 23.27 1.28 23.29
CA GLU A 124 23.50 0.00 23.98
C GLU A 124 22.34 -0.98 23.77
N ALA A 125 22.66 -2.28 23.67
CA ALA A 125 21.69 -3.36 23.63
C ALA A 125 22.16 -4.56 24.46
N PHE A 126 21.29 -5.13 25.29
CA PHE A 126 21.55 -6.37 26.02
C PHE A 126 20.86 -7.53 25.32
N VAL A 127 21.61 -8.60 25.03
CA VAL A 127 21.15 -9.69 24.16
C VAL A 127 21.09 -11.05 24.85
N GLY A 128 21.26 -11.10 26.18
CA GLY A 128 21.29 -12.37 26.92
C GLY A 128 22.41 -13.28 26.41
N GLU A 129 22.19 -14.59 26.39
CA GLU A 129 23.21 -15.60 26.02
C GLU A 129 23.37 -15.82 24.50
N VAL A 130 22.58 -15.14 23.66
CA VAL A 130 22.69 -15.32 22.20
C VAL A 130 23.99 -14.72 21.67
N THR A 131 24.56 -15.35 20.64
CA THR A 131 25.80 -14.92 20.00
C THR A 131 25.61 -14.24 18.64
N SER A 132 24.38 -13.82 18.34
CA SER A 132 24.07 -13.04 17.15
C SER A 132 22.87 -12.14 17.38
N TYR A 133 22.94 -10.91 16.87
CA TYR A 133 21.92 -9.88 17.04
C TYR A 133 21.87 -8.94 15.85
N THR A 134 20.66 -8.49 15.49
CA THR A 134 20.46 -7.51 14.41
C THR A 134 20.29 -6.13 14.99
N LEU A 135 21.18 -5.20 14.64
CA LEU A 135 21.04 -3.80 15.02
C LEU A 135 20.02 -3.13 14.10
N HIS A 136 19.06 -2.41 14.68
CA HIS A 136 17.98 -1.74 13.96
C HIS A 136 18.05 -0.22 14.15
N ASN A 137 17.32 0.53 13.32
CA ASN A 137 17.19 1.99 13.39
C ASN A 137 18.53 2.73 13.24
N LEU A 138 19.43 2.17 12.43
CA LEU A 138 20.70 2.80 12.06
C LEU A 138 20.48 3.83 10.95
N ASN A 139 21.39 4.81 10.85
CA ASN A 139 21.39 5.78 9.77
C ASN A 139 21.95 5.14 8.48
N PRO A 140 21.34 5.38 7.31
CA PRO A 140 21.88 4.94 6.03
C PRO A 140 23.25 5.53 5.72
N SER A 141 24.03 4.85 4.90
CA SER A 141 25.36 5.29 4.45
C SER A 141 26.32 5.69 5.59
N THR A 142 26.19 5.06 6.76
CA THR A 142 26.93 5.43 7.97
C THR A 142 27.72 4.23 8.49
N THR A 143 29.00 4.43 8.78
CA THR A 143 29.84 3.43 9.44
C THR A 143 29.68 3.53 10.96
N TYR A 144 29.50 2.40 11.61
CA TYR A 144 29.35 2.27 13.06
C TYR A 144 30.51 1.48 13.64
N ASP A 145 31.10 1.99 14.72
CA ASP A 145 31.95 1.20 15.61
C ASP A 145 31.05 0.33 16.49
N VAL A 146 31.25 -0.99 16.47
CA VAL A 146 30.46 -1.96 17.23
C VAL A 146 31.37 -2.70 18.20
N SER A 147 31.04 -2.68 19.48
CA SER A 147 31.78 -3.33 20.55
C SER A 147 30.89 -4.32 21.30
N VAL A 148 31.32 -5.57 21.39
CA VAL A 148 30.61 -6.64 22.12
C VAL A 148 31.38 -6.98 23.39
N TYR A 149 30.67 -6.96 24.52
CA TYR A 149 31.19 -7.26 25.85
C TYR A 149 30.54 -8.55 26.37
N ALA A 150 31.34 -9.41 27.02
CA ALA A 150 30.84 -10.51 27.82
C ALA A 150 30.50 -10.01 29.23
N GLN A 151 29.30 -10.35 29.72
CA GLN A 151 28.84 -10.01 31.07
C GLN A 151 29.07 -11.18 32.03
N TYR A 152 29.83 -10.92 33.09
CA TYR A 152 30.04 -11.83 34.22
C TYR A 152 29.45 -11.23 35.50
N ASP A 153 29.32 -12.04 36.55
CA ASP A 153 28.92 -11.57 37.89
C ASP A 153 29.87 -10.48 38.44
N SER A 154 31.15 -10.56 38.08
CA SER A 154 32.21 -9.64 38.50
C SER A 154 32.36 -8.40 37.62
N GLY A 155 31.59 -8.27 36.53
CA GLY A 155 31.64 -7.13 35.61
C GLY A 155 31.73 -7.51 34.14
N LEU A 156 32.02 -6.52 33.29
CA LEU A 156 32.17 -6.67 31.85
C LEU A 156 33.60 -7.05 31.47
N SER A 157 33.75 -7.87 30.43
CA SER A 157 35.04 -8.11 29.79
C SER A 157 35.60 -6.86 29.11
N VAL A 158 36.81 -6.96 28.57
CA VAL A 158 37.25 -6.04 27.50
C VAL A 158 36.35 -6.21 26.25
N PRO A 159 36.15 -5.17 25.43
CA PRO A 159 35.31 -5.30 24.23
C PRO A 159 36.02 -6.06 23.11
N LEU A 160 35.23 -6.80 22.34
CA LEU A 160 35.57 -7.21 20.99
C LEU A 160 34.96 -6.21 20.01
N THR A 161 35.79 -5.50 19.24
CA THR A 161 35.36 -4.39 18.40
C THR A 161 35.55 -4.67 16.91
N ASP A 162 34.58 -4.26 16.10
CA ASP A 162 34.65 -4.24 14.64
C ASP A 162 33.78 -3.10 14.08
N GLN A 163 33.87 -2.85 12.77
CA GLN A 163 33.12 -1.80 12.08
C GLN A 163 32.10 -2.37 11.09
N GLY A 164 30.87 -1.85 11.15
CA GLY A 164 29.80 -2.18 10.21
C GLY A 164 29.32 -0.94 9.46
N THR A 165 29.14 -1.03 8.15
CA THR A 165 28.64 0.09 7.33
C THR A 165 27.27 -0.24 6.75
N THR A 166 26.28 0.60 6.99
CA THR A 166 24.95 0.48 6.34
C THR A 166 25.04 0.79 4.86
N LEU A 167 24.13 0.22 4.06
CA LEU A 167 24.13 0.41 2.60
C LEU A 167 23.98 1.89 2.20
N TYR A 168 24.61 2.25 1.09
CA TYR A 168 24.48 3.58 0.50
C TYR A 168 23.06 3.82 -0.01
N LEU A 169 22.50 5.00 0.26
CA LEU A 169 21.19 5.43 -0.23
C LEU A 169 21.31 6.78 -0.97
N ASN A 170 22.35 6.95 -1.78
CA ASN A 170 22.63 8.20 -2.48
C ASN A 170 22.47 8.07 -4.00
N VAL A 171 22.31 9.21 -4.66
CA VAL A 171 22.30 9.32 -6.12
C VAL A 171 23.74 9.32 -6.62
N THR A 172 24.01 8.65 -7.73
CA THR A 172 25.33 8.63 -8.38
C THR A 172 25.23 9.10 -9.83
N ASP A 173 26.34 9.62 -10.37
CA ASP A 173 26.44 10.14 -11.75
C ASP A 173 25.41 11.23 -12.11
N LEU A 174 25.09 12.12 -11.16
CA LEU A 174 24.20 13.25 -11.42
C LEU A 174 24.84 14.24 -12.40
N LYS A 175 24.16 14.49 -13.52
CA LYS A 175 24.63 15.36 -14.62
C LYS A 175 23.51 16.22 -15.16
N THR A 176 23.87 17.39 -15.68
CA THR A 176 22.96 18.32 -16.36
C THR A 176 22.95 18.06 -17.87
N TYR A 177 21.82 18.33 -18.54
CA TYR A 177 21.70 18.32 -20.00
C TYR A 177 20.52 19.19 -20.46
N GLN A 178 20.44 19.50 -21.76
CA GLN A 178 19.35 20.30 -22.35
C GLN A 178 19.05 21.60 -21.56
N VAL A 179 20.09 22.41 -21.39
CA VAL A 179 19.99 23.71 -20.71
C VAL A 179 19.57 24.76 -21.75
N GLY A 180 18.37 25.30 -21.60
CA GLY A 180 17.81 26.35 -22.43
C GLY A 180 17.58 27.64 -21.64
N TRP A 181 16.78 28.54 -22.21
CA TRP A 181 16.47 29.83 -21.59
C TRP A 181 15.38 29.74 -20.53
N ASP A 182 14.54 28.71 -20.60
CA ASP A 182 13.48 28.40 -19.64
C ASP A 182 13.52 26.93 -19.17
N THR A 183 14.56 26.19 -19.53
CA THR A 183 14.65 24.75 -19.31
C THR A 183 15.97 24.31 -18.70
N PHE A 184 15.90 23.37 -17.76
CA PHE A 184 17.05 22.78 -17.11
C PHE A 184 16.78 21.29 -16.79
N CYS A 185 17.46 20.37 -17.48
CA CYS A 185 17.33 18.94 -17.21
C CYS A 185 18.50 18.33 -16.44
N VAL A 186 18.18 17.35 -15.60
CA VAL A 186 19.15 16.57 -14.83
C VAL A 186 18.91 15.07 -15.05
N LYS A 187 19.99 14.28 -15.04
CA LYS A 187 19.96 12.81 -15.15
C LYS A 187 20.94 12.17 -14.17
N TRP A 188 20.65 10.97 -13.72
CA TRP A 188 21.46 10.24 -12.74
C TRP A 188 21.44 8.72 -13.00
N SER A 189 22.31 7.98 -12.30
CA SER A 189 22.29 6.52 -12.36
C SER A 189 21.18 5.92 -11.49
N PRO A 190 20.44 4.90 -12.00
CA PRO A 190 19.38 4.24 -11.25
C PRO A 190 19.93 3.59 -9.98
N HIS A 191 19.16 3.68 -8.90
CA HIS A 191 19.48 3.13 -7.60
C HIS A 191 18.57 1.94 -7.34
N ARG A 192 19.16 0.75 -7.10
CA ARG A 192 18.44 -0.54 -7.07
C ARG A 192 17.25 -0.61 -6.12
N ALA A 193 17.26 0.19 -5.05
CA ALA A 193 16.20 0.22 -4.04
C ALA A 193 15.32 1.48 -4.07
N ALA A 194 15.52 2.37 -5.06
CA ALA A 194 14.69 3.57 -5.18
C ALA A 194 13.28 3.19 -5.60
N THR A 195 12.29 3.59 -4.81
CA THR A 195 10.87 3.60 -5.22
C THR A 195 10.47 4.93 -5.83
N SER A 196 11.16 6.00 -5.44
CA SER A 196 11.03 7.34 -6.00
C SER A 196 12.33 8.14 -5.83
N TYR A 197 12.44 9.26 -6.54
CA TYR A 197 13.46 10.28 -6.30
C TYR A 197 12.76 11.60 -6.05
N ARG A 198 13.15 12.34 -5.00
CA ARG A 198 12.69 13.70 -4.77
C ARG A 198 13.74 14.67 -5.30
N LEU A 199 13.34 15.62 -6.14
CA LEU A 199 14.21 16.64 -6.69
C LEU A 199 13.78 17.99 -6.15
N LYS A 200 14.74 18.78 -5.69
CA LYS A 200 14.53 20.14 -5.20
C LYS A 200 15.31 21.12 -6.06
N LEU A 201 14.61 21.91 -6.85
CA LEU A 201 15.15 23.03 -7.61
C LEU A 201 15.17 24.27 -6.72
N SER A 202 16.34 24.85 -6.49
CA SER A 202 16.57 26.03 -5.66
C SER A 202 17.19 27.15 -6.50
N PRO A 203 16.44 28.22 -6.81
CA PRO A 203 16.97 29.42 -7.46
C PRO A 203 18.05 30.08 -6.59
N ALA A 204 19.13 30.57 -7.20
CA ALA A 204 20.23 31.24 -6.47
C ALA A 204 19.83 32.62 -5.92
N ASP A 205 18.80 33.25 -6.48
CA ASP A 205 18.25 34.53 -6.05
C ASP A 205 17.43 34.45 -4.73
N GLY A 206 17.23 33.24 -4.20
CA GLY A 206 16.49 32.99 -2.96
C GLY A 206 14.97 32.96 -3.13
N THR A 207 14.47 33.00 -4.37
CA THR A 207 13.04 32.76 -4.66
C THR A 207 12.63 31.33 -4.30
N ARG A 208 11.32 31.12 -4.10
CA ARG A 208 10.80 29.83 -3.63
C ARG A 208 11.07 28.75 -4.68
N GLY A 209 11.88 27.77 -4.29
CA GLY A 209 12.22 26.63 -5.14
C GLY A 209 11.05 25.68 -5.43
N GLN A 210 11.19 24.89 -6.49
CA GLN A 210 10.25 23.83 -6.86
C GLN A 210 10.72 22.49 -6.25
N GLU A 211 9.79 21.67 -5.79
CA GLU A 211 10.07 20.30 -5.35
C GLU A 211 9.16 19.33 -6.10
N ILE A 212 9.74 18.27 -6.65
CA ILE A 212 9.02 17.24 -7.40
C ILE A 212 9.49 15.85 -6.99
N THR A 213 8.61 14.86 -7.04
CA THR A 213 8.96 13.46 -6.79
C THR A 213 8.67 12.63 -8.03
N VAL A 214 9.70 12.00 -8.59
CA VAL A 214 9.63 11.11 -9.75
C VAL A 214 9.69 9.65 -9.33
N ARG A 215 9.22 8.73 -10.18
CA ARG A 215 9.22 7.28 -9.88
C ARG A 215 10.65 6.72 -9.84
N GLY A 216 10.87 5.63 -9.11
CA GLY A 216 12.19 4.98 -9.01
C GLY A 216 12.71 4.40 -10.34
N SER A 217 11.82 4.18 -11.30
CA SER A 217 12.17 3.81 -12.69
C SER A 217 12.65 4.98 -13.54
N GLU A 218 12.40 6.22 -13.11
CA GLU A 218 12.81 7.43 -13.82
C GLU A 218 14.19 7.86 -13.32
N THR A 219 15.10 8.09 -14.27
CA THR A 219 16.50 8.45 -13.99
C THR A 219 16.89 9.81 -14.56
N SER A 220 15.90 10.60 -14.97
CA SER A 220 16.08 11.94 -15.52
C SER A 220 14.81 12.76 -15.37
N HIS A 221 14.96 14.08 -15.22
CA HIS A 221 13.84 15.02 -15.13
C HIS A 221 14.23 16.38 -15.69
N CYS A 222 13.28 17.09 -16.31
CA CYS A 222 13.46 18.42 -16.89
C CYS A 222 12.56 19.44 -16.19
N PHE A 223 13.17 20.48 -15.62
CA PHE A 223 12.45 21.65 -15.14
C PHE A 223 12.21 22.62 -16.30
N THR A 224 10.99 23.13 -16.43
CA THR A 224 10.56 24.06 -17.49
C THR A 224 9.93 25.31 -16.89
N GLY A 225 9.84 26.41 -17.65
CA GLY A 225 9.29 27.67 -17.17
C GLY A 225 10.23 28.45 -16.25
N LEU A 226 11.54 28.25 -16.41
CA LEU A 226 12.57 28.94 -15.63
C LEU A 226 12.81 30.36 -16.15
N SER A 227 13.33 31.22 -15.28
CA SER A 227 13.78 32.56 -15.66
C SER A 227 15.04 32.46 -16.52
N PRO A 228 15.15 33.21 -17.62
CA PRO A 228 16.37 33.28 -18.42
C PRO A 228 17.51 33.94 -17.64
N GLU A 229 18.74 33.53 -17.94
CA GLU A 229 19.98 34.03 -17.33
C GLU A 229 20.10 33.85 -15.80
N ALA A 230 19.30 32.97 -15.22
CA ALA A 230 19.27 32.70 -13.77
C ALA A 230 20.00 31.40 -13.40
N GLU A 231 20.70 31.42 -12.27
CA GLU A 231 21.38 30.24 -11.72
C GLU A 231 20.42 29.43 -10.84
N TYR A 232 20.39 28.12 -11.07
CA TYR A 232 19.56 27.17 -10.33
C TYR A 232 20.41 26.01 -9.78
N GLY A 233 20.15 25.64 -8.52
CA GLY A 233 20.69 24.44 -7.89
C GLY A 233 19.64 23.34 -7.77
N VAL A 234 19.86 22.18 -8.35
CA VAL A 234 19.01 20.99 -8.19
C VAL A 234 19.65 20.04 -7.18
N THR A 235 18.88 19.61 -6.17
CA THR A 235 19.28 18.55 -5.24
C THR A 235 18.41 17.33 -5.44
N VAL A 236 19.00 16.15 -5.69
CA VAL A 236 18.27 14.89 -5.90
C VAL A 236 18.44 13.98 -4.69
N PHE A 237 17.33 13.52 -4.12
CA PHE A 237 17.24 12.62 -2.97
C PHE A 237 16.71 11.26 -3.42
N VAL A 238 17.31 10.16 -2.96
CA VAL A 238 16.78 8.81 -3.18
C VAL A 238 15.72 8.51 -2.14
N GLN A 239 14.55 8.05 -2.56
CA GLN A 239 13.47 7.65 -1.66
C GLN A 239 13.14 6.16 -1.80
N THR A 240 12.96 5.52 -0.65
CA THR A 240 12.35 4.20 -0.48
C THR A 240 11.01 4.38 0.24
N PRO A 241 10.15 3.36 0.38
CA PRO A 241 8.84 3.52 1.01
C PRO A 241 8.87 4.12 2.42
N ASN A 242 9.98 3.95 3.14
CA ASN A 242 10.09 4.33 4.55
C ASN A 242 11.28 5.25 4.86
N LEU A 243 12.15 5.55 3.89
CA LEU A 243 13.41 6.26 4.13
C LEU A 243 13.79 7.15 2.94
N GLU A 244 14.41 8.29 3.23
CA GLU A 244 15.03 9.18 2.26
C GLU A 244 16.53 9.27 2.52
N GLY A 245 17.32 9.14 1.47
CA GLY A 245 18.77 9.29 1.51
C GLY A 245 19.25 10.73 1.41
N PRO A 246 20.55 10.99 1.58
CA PRO A 246 21.10 12.33 1.49
C PRO A 246 20.92 12.92 0.07
N GLY A 247 20.65 14.22 0.03
CA GLY A 247 20.49 14.96 -1.22
C GLY A 247 21.82 15.22 -1.92
N VAL A 248 21.89 14.97 -3.22
CA VAL A 248 23.06 15.25 -4.06
C VAL A 248 22.80 16.51 -4.89
N PRO A 249 23.53 17.61 -4.65
CA PRO A 249 23.31 18.87 -5.36
C PRO A 249 24.12 18.97 -6.67
N ILE A 250 23.55 19.66 -7.65
CA ILE A 250 24.20 20.13 -8.88
C ILE A 250 23.68 21.52 -9.22
N LYS A 251 24.49 22.38 -9.85
CA LYS A 251 24.10 23.74 -10.22
C LYS A 251 24.27 23.98 -11.71
N GLU A 252 23.44 24.84 -12.27
CA GLU A 252 23.49 25.23 -13.68
C GLU A 252 22.84 26.61 -13.91
N GLN A 253 23.19 27.28 -15.02
CA GLN A 253 22.64 28.58 -15.39
C GLN A 253 21.85 28.52 -16.71
N THR A 254 20.64 29.09 -16.74
CA THR A 254 19.80 29.17 -17.95
C THR A 254 20.34 30.18 -18.95
N THR A 255 20.03 29.99 -20.23
CA THR A 255 20.53 30.85 -21.33
C THR A 255 19.67 32.10 -21.55
N VAL A 256 20.14 33.02 -22.40
CA VAL A 256 19.38 34.22 -22.80
C VAL A 256 18.13 33.84 -23.58
N LYS A 257 16.99 34.49 -23.27
CA LYS A 257 15.74 34.30 -24.02
C LYS A 257 15.87 34.81 -25.46
N PRO A 258 15.60 33.99 -26.49
CA PRO A 258 15.60 34.43 -27.88
C PRO A 258 14.54 35.52 -28.12
N THR A 259 14.90 36.58 -28.85
CA THR A 259 13.98 37.66 -29.22
C THR A 259 13.12 37.22 -30.40
N GLU A 260 11.81 37.08 -30.20
CA GLU A 260 10.86 36.83 -31.30
C GLU A 260 10.62 38.08 -32.15
N ALA A 261 10.49 37.89 -33.46
CA ALA A 261 10.12 38.93 -34.41
C ALA A 261 8.61 39.28 -34.28
N PRO A 262 8.19 40.51 -34.63
CA PRO A 262 6.82 40.98 -34.39
C PRO A 262 5.81 40.29 -35.33
N THR A 263 4.76 39.70 -34.77
CA THR A 263 3.67 39.06 -35.52
C THR A 263 2.44 39.98 -35.63
N GLU A 264 1.80 40.00 -36.80
CA GLU A 264 0.61 40.76 -37.16
C GLU A 264 -0.69 40.33 -36.43
N PRO A 265 -1.77 41.15 -36.46
CA PRO A 265 -2.98 40.96 -35.65
C PRO A 265 -3.79 39.71 -36.05
N PRO A 266 -4.47 39.05 -35.10
CA PRO A 266 -5.23 37.84 -35.36
C PRO A 266 -6.52 38.15 -36.15
N THR A 267 -6.80 37.26 -37.11
CA THR A 267 -8.04 37.21 -37.90
C THR A 267 -9.18 36.64 -37.04
N PRO A 268 -10.45 37.06 -37.24
CA PRO A 268 -11.55 36.60 -36.38
C PRO A 268 -11.83 35.11 -36.57
N SER A 269 -12.17 34.45 -35.46
CA SER A 269 -12.49 33.02 -35.40
C SER A 269 -13.77 32.69 -36.18
N PRO A 270 -13.79 31.56 -36.91
CA PRO A 270 -14.98 31.11 -37.63
C PRO A 270 -16.12 30.75 -36.65
N PRO A 271 -17.39 30.82 -37.12
CA PRO A 271 -18.56 30.54 -36.30
C PRO A 271 -18.54 29.10 -35.76
N PRO A 272 -19.09 28.87 -34.54
CA PRO A 272 -19.03 27.59 -33.86
C PRO A 272 -19.72 26.51 -34.69
N THR A 273 -18.94 25.59 -35.22
CA THR A 273 -19.42 24.42 -35.95
C THR A 273 -19.53 23.28 -34.93
N ILE A 274 -20.67 22.59 -34.87
CA ILE A 274 -20.86 21.46 -33.94
C ILE A 274 -19.79 20.39 -34.26
N PRO A 275 -18.98 19.95 -33.28
CA PRO A 275 -18.00 18.90 -33.51
C PRO A 275 -18.68 17.61 -34.00
N PRO A 276 -18.11 16.91 -35.00
CA PRO A 276 -18.62 15.61 -35.41
C PRO A 276 -18.44 14.59 -34.28
N ALA A 277 -19.39 13.66 -34.15
CA ALA A 277 -19.29 12.58 -33.18
C ALA A 277 -18.06 11.71 -33.46
N ARG A 278 -17.34 11.30 -32.41
CA ARG A 278 -16.19 10.39 -32.53
C ARG A 278 -16.70 8.95 -32.69
N ASP A 279 -16.07 8.17 -33.56
CA ASP A 279 -16.47 6.78 -33.84
C ASP A 279 -16.52 5.89 -32.58
N VAL A 280 -15.64 6.13 -31.61
CA VAL A 280 -15.60 5.40 -30.33
C VAL A 280 -16.87 5.59 -29.48
N CYS A 281 -17.60 6.69 -29.67
CA CYS A 281 -18.81 7.00 -28.92
C CYS A 281 -20.09 6.48 -29.61
N LYS A 282 -19.95 5.79 -30.75
CA LYS A 282 -21.10 5.31 -31.54
C LYS A 282 -21.90 4.27 -30.76
N GLY A 283 -23.20 4.53 -30.59
CA GLY A 283 -24.09 3.66 -29.83
C GLY A 283 -23.86 3.66 -28.31
N ALA A 284 -23.04 4.58 -27.79
CA ALA A 284 -22.81 4.72 -26.35
C ALA A 284 -24.10 5.13 -25.61
N LYS A 285 -24.33 4.56 -24.43
CA LYS A 285 -25.49 4.84 -23.58
C LYS A 285 -25.04 4.99 -22.15
N ALA A 286 -25.03 6.22 -21.64
CA ALA A 286 -24.64 6.49 -20.25
C ALA A 286 -25.33 7.73 -19.70
N ASP A 287 -25.39 7.82 -18.38
CA ASP A 287 -25.74 9.06 -17.69
C ASP A 287 -24.44 9.71 -17.23
N ILE A 288 -24.13 10.88 -17.79
CA ILE A 288 -22.87 11.60 -17.56
C ILE A 288 -23.18 12.90 -16.82
N VAL A 289 -22.53 13.09 -15.68
CA VAL A 289 -22.63 14.33 -14.89
C VAL A 289 -21.28 15.03 -14.91
N PHE A 290 -21.26 16.28 -15.34
CA PHE A 290 -20.11 17.16 -15.22
C PHE A 290 -20.24 17.97 -13.94
N LEU A 291 -19.31 17.76 -13.01
CA LEU A 291 -19.19 18.50 -11.77
C LEU A 291 -17.99 19.44 -11.86
N THR A 292 -18.26 20.72 -12.02
CA THR A 292 -17.23 21.73 -12.33
C THR A 292 -17.04 22.68 -11.18
N ASP A 293 -15.80 22.86 -10.75
CA ASP A 293 -15.41 23.88 -9.79
C ASP A 293 -15.57 25.28 -10.41
N ALA A 294 -16.16 26.19 -9.64
CA ALA A 294 -16.39 27.59 -9.99
C ALA A 294 -15.84 28.51 -8.89
N SER A 295 -14.76 28.09 -8.22
CA SER A 295 -14.06 28.82 -7.17
C SER A 295 -13.34 30.08 -7.68
N TRP A 296 -12.95 30.95 -6.74
CA TRP A 296 -12.20 32.17 -7.03
C TRP A 296 -10.81 31.94 -7.65
N SER A 297 -10.19 30.78 -7.44
CA SER A 297 -8.88 30.47 -8.03
C SER A 297 -8.96 30.24 -9.54
N ILE A 298 -10.10 29.75 -10.02
CA ILE A 298 -10.35 29.56 -11.45
C ILE A 298 -10.54 30.93 -12.12
N GLY A 299 -11.51 31.72 -11.64
CA GLY A 299 -11.88 32.98 -12.27
C GLY A 299 -12.71 32.81 -13.56
N ASP A 300 -13.33 33.89 -14.01
CA ASP A 300 -14.33 33.85 -15.11
C ASP A 300 -13.72 33.38 -16.45
N ASP A 301 -12.55 33.89 -16.81
CA ASP A 301 -11.88 33.55 -18.07
C ASP A 301 -11.52 32.06 -18.15
N ASN A 302 -10.95 31.50 -17.08
CA ASN A 302 -10.60 30.07 -17.04
C ASN A 302 -11.85 29.20 -16.90
N PHE A 303 -12.89 29.66 -16.21
CA PHE A 303 -14.17 28.95 -16.16
C PHE A 303 -14.78 28.80 -17.55
N ASN A 304 -14.70 29.84 -18.39
CA ASN A 304 -15.13 29.76 -19.79
C ASN A 304 -14.30 28.74 -20.60
N LYS A 305 -13.00 28.59 -20.30
CA LYS A 305 -12.16 27.53 -20.89
C LYS A 305 -12.62 26.12 -20.47
N VAL A 306 -12.99 25.93 -19.20
CA VAL A 306 -13.56 24.66 -18.71
C VAL A 306 -14.91 24.34 -19.37
N VAL A 307 -15.79 25.33 -19.50
CA VAL A 307 -17.07 25.17 -20.19
C VAL A 307 -16.84 24.80 -21.66
N LYS A 308 -15.84 25.41 -22.32
CA LYS A 308 -15.46 25.07 -23.70
C LYS A 308 -14.94 23.63 -23.82
N PHE A 309 -14.11 23.18 -22.87
CA PHE A 309 -13.64 21.80 -22.80
C PHE A 309 -14.80 20.80 -22.68
N ILE A 310 -15.76 21.09 -21.80
CA ILE A 310 -16.97 20.26 -21.63
C ILE A 310 -17.86 20.33 -22.88
N PHE A 311 -17.97 21.50 -23.51
CA PHE A 311 -18.68 21.67 -24.78
C PHE A 311 -18.10 20.77 -25.87
N ASN A 312 -16.78 20.72 -26.03
CA ASN A 312 -16.16 19.85 -27.02
C ASN A 312 -16.36 18.37 -26.67
N THR A 313 -16.25 18.00 -25.39
CA THR A 313 -16.48 16.64 -24.89
C THR A 313 -17.91 16.17 -25.20
N VAL A 314 -18.92 16.99 -24.88
CA VAL A 314 -20.33 16.70 -25.22
C VAL A 314 -20.55 16.71 -26.73
N GLY A 315 -19.82 17.57 -27.45
CA GLY A 315 -19.75 17.62 -28.91
C GLY A 315 -19.25 16.33 -29.54
N ALA A 316 -18.41 15.54 -28.86
CA ALA A 316 -17.91 14.28 -29.38
C ALA A 316 -18.89 13.10 -29.23
N PHE A 317 -19.94 13.23 -28.42
CA PHE A 317 -20.93 12.17 -28.22
C PHE A 317 -21.82 11.96 -29.45
N ASP A 318 -22.22 10.71 -29.71
CA ASP A 318 -23.07 10.32 -30.84
C ASP A 318 -24.47 10.93 -30.70
N GLU A 319 -25.25 10.44 -29.72
CA GLU A 319 -26.59 10.93 -29.42
C GLU A 319 -26.70 11.44 -27.99
N VAL A 320 -27.26 12.65 -27.82
CA VAL A 320 -27.65 13.21 -26.51
C VAL A 320 -29.17 13.22 -26.41
N ASN A 321 -29.74 12.12 -25.91
CA ASN A 321 -31.18 11.91 -25.80
C ASN A 321 -31.47 10.72 -24.82
N PRO A 322 -32.75 10.42 -24.51
CA PRO A 322 -33.08 9.30 -23.63
C PRO A 322 -32.63 7.90 -24.09
N ALA A 323 -32.42 7.69 -25.39
CA ALA A 323 -31.96 6.43 -25.98
C ALA A 323 -30.43 6.29 -26.03
N GLY A 324 -29.69 7.40 -26.05
CA GLY A 324 -28.24 7.50 -26.09
C GLY A 324 -27.64 7.96 -24.76
N ILE A 325 -26.75 8.97 -24.80
CA ILE A 325 -26.15 9.60 -23.61
C ILE A 325 -27.10 10.68 -23.06
N GLN A 326 -27.23 10.76 -21.73
CA GLN A 326 -27.86 11.90 -21.06
C GLN A 326 -26.78 12.67 -20.29
N VAL A 327 -26.81 14.00 -20.37
CA VAL A 327 -25.80 14.87 -19.74
C VAL A 327 -26.43 15.78 -18.71
N SER A 328 -25.72 16.02 -17.62
CA SER A 328 -26.08 17.02 -16.60
C SER A 328 -24.85 17.87 -16.28
N PHE A 329 -25.06 19.16 -16.04
CA PHE A 329 -24.01 20.07 -15.62
C PHE A 329 -24.32 20.64 -14.24
N VAL A 330 -23.33 20.58 -13.37
CA VAL A 330 -23.38 21.06 -12.00
C VAL A 330 -22.13 21.87 -11.74
N GLN A 331 -22.29 23.10 -11.29
CA GLN A 331 -21.18 23.91 -10.78
C GLN A 331 -21.22 24.01 -9.27
N TYR A 332 -20.06 24.11 -8.64
CA TYR A 332 -19.97 24.30 -7.20
C TYR A 332 -18.96 25.37 -6.83
N SER A 333 -19.28 26.09 -5.76
CA SER A 333 -18.33 26.91 -5.00
C SER A 333 -18.67 26.75 -3.51
N ASP A 334 -19.07 27.81 -2.80
CA ASP A 334 -19.64 27.71 -1.45
C ASP A 334 -20.94 26.89 -1.41
N GLU A 335 -21.72 27.03 -2.49
CA GLU A 335 -22.97 26.34 -2.74
C GLU A 335 -22.93 25.57 -4.06
N VAL A 336 -23.69 24.49 -4.12
CA VAL A 336 -23.75 23.61 -5.30
C VAL A 336 -25.00 23.97 -6.10
N LYS A 337 -24.85 24.18 -7.40
CA LYS A 337 -25.97 24.48 -8.31
C LYS A 337 -25.98 23.51 -9.49
N SER A 338 -27.11 22.84 -9.68
CA SER A 338 -27.40 22.14 -10.92
C SER A 338 -27.89 23.16 -11.96
N GLU A 339 -27.15 23.30 -13.06
CA GLU A 339 -27.54 24.16 -14.18
C GLU A 339 -28.62 23.48 -15.02
N PHE A 340 -28.48 22.18 -15.25
CA PHE A 340 -29.51 21.33 -15.83
C PHE A 340 -29.33 19.86 -15.41
N LYS A 341 -30.43 19.10 -15.43
CA LYS A 341 -30.50 17.69 -15.03
C LYS A 341 -30.38 16.75 -16.24
N LEU A 342 -30.19 15.45 -15.99
CA LEU A 342 -30.03 14.44 -17.06
C LEU A 342 -31.21 14.41 -18.04
N ASN A 343 -32.42 14.58 -17.53
CA ASN A 343 -33.66 14.60 -18.32
C ASN A 343 -34.08 15.98 -18.83
N THR A 344 -33.23 17.02 -18.72
CA THR A 344 -33.60 18.37 -19.15
C THR A 344 -33.55 18.55 -20.67
N TYR A 345 -32.55 17.98 -21.34
CA TYR A 345 -32.37 18.10 -22.79
C TYR A 345 -32.44 16.72 -23.46
N ASN A 346 -33.15 16.65 -24.58
CA ASN A 346 -33.29 15.48 -25.42
C ASN A 346 -32.66 15.68 -26.82
N ASP A 347 -31.95 16.78 -27.00
CA ASP A 347 -31.28 17.17 -28.24
C ASP A 347 -29.88 17.70 -27.92
N LYS A 348 -28.90 17.27 -28.72
CA LYS A 348 -27.49 17.61 -28.54
C LYS A 348 -27.22 19.10 -28.73
N ALA A 349 -27.85 19.74 -29.72
CA ALA A 349 -27.63 21.16 -29.97
C ALA A 349 -28.21 22.02 -28.85
N LEU A 350 -29.37 21.65 -28.29
CA LEU A 350 -29.94 22.32 -27.12
C LEU A 350 -29.04 22.17 -25.87
N ALA A 351 -28.50 20.98 -25.63
CA ALA A 351 -27.57 20.75 -24.51
C ALA A 351 -26.29 21.58 -24.66
N LEU A 352 -25.70 21.62 -25.87
CA LEU A 352 -24.52 22.43 -26.19
C LEU A 352 -24.80 23.95 -26.05
N GLY A 353 -25.97 24.40 -26.51
CA GLY A 353 -26.39 25.80 -26.34
C GLY A 353 -26.63 26.19 -24.88
N ALA A 354 -27.08 25.25 -24.04
CA ALA A 354 -27.24 25.48 -22.61
C ALA A 354 -25.89 25.71 -21.91
N LEU A 355 -24.85 24.94 -22.28
CA LEU A 355 -23.50 25.09 -21.72
C LEU A 355 -22.94 26.51 -21.93
N GLN A 356 -23.17 27.11 -23.10
CA GLN A 356 -22.69 28.45 -23.43
C GLN A 356 -23.36 29.58 -22.60
N ASN A 357 -24.50 29.31 -21.96
CA ASN A 357 -25.23 30.30 -21.17
C ASN A 357 -24.92 30.23 -19.66
N ILE A 358 -24.05 29.31 -19.25
CA ILE A 358 -23.68 29.11 -17.86
C ILE A 358 -22.77 30.27 -17.42
N ARG A 359 -23.14 30.91 -16.30
CA ARG A 359 -22.36 32.00 -15.72
C ARG A 359 -21.51 31.50 -14.57
N TYR A 360 -20.27 31.99 -14.51
CA TYR A 360 -19.39 31.82 -13.37
C TYR A 360 -19.98 32.46 -12.10
N ARG A 361 -19.72 31.84 -10.94
CA ARG A 361 -20.27 32.26 -9.65
C ARG A 361 -19.24 32.75 -8.65
N GLY A 362 -18.04 32.18 -8.64
CA GLY A 362 -17.04 32.45 -7.63
C GLY A 362 -17.43 31.91 -6.24
N GLY A 363 -16.42 31.75 -5.39
CA GLY A 363 -16.57 31.28 -4.01
C GLY A 363 -15.45 30.32 -3.60
N ASN A 364 -15.67 29.58 -2.52
CA ASN A 364 -14.71 28.59 -2.01
C ASN A 364 -14.82 27.22 -2.70
N THR A 365 -13.75 26.42 -2.64
CA THR A 365 -13.72 25.05 -3.20
C THR A 365 -14.26 24.03 -2.19
N ARG A 366 -15.53 23.63 -2.31
CA ARG A 366 -16.19 22.62 -1.45
C ARG A 366 -16.59 21.36 -2.21
N THR A 367 -15.60 20.59 -2.63
CA THR A 367 -15.75 19.39 -3.45
C THR A 367 -16.50 18.27 -2.71
N GLY A 368 -16.30 18.08 -1.41
CA GLY A 368 -16.97 17.04 -0.62
C GLY A 368 -18.49 17.26 -0.52
N LYS A 369 -18.90 18.50 -0.25
CA LYS A 369 -20.30 18.95 -0.30
C LYS A 369 -20.90 18.75 -1.69
N ALA A 370 -20.12 19.06 -2.74
CA ALA A 370 -20.53 18.89 -4.12
C ALA A 370 -20.79 17.42 -4.49
N LEU A 371 -19.89 16.51 -4.14
CA LEU A 371 -20.05 15.07 -4.33
C LEU A 371 -21.28 14.52 -3.58
N THR A 372 -21.53 15.01 -2.36
CA THR A 372 -22.73 14.64 -1.59
C THR A 372 -24.01 15.11 -2.29
N PHE A 373 -24.03 16.35 -2.77
CA PHE A 373 -25.17 16.90 -3.52
C PHE A 373 -25.44 16.11 -4.82
N ILE A 374 -24.39 15.71 -5.55
CA ILE A 374 -24.52 14.85 -6.72
C ILE A 374 -25.29 13.58 -6.35
N LYS A 375 -24.88 12.88 -5.28
CA LYS A 375 -25.56 11.65 -4.83
C LYS A 375 -27.02 11.85 -4.47
N GLU A 376 -27.35 12.93 -3.77
CA GLU A 376 -28.67 13.13 -3.18
C GLU A 376 -29.70 13.78 -4.11
N LYS A 377 -29.26 14.63 -5.05
CA LYS A 377 -30.16 15.50 -5.82
C LYS A 377 -30.08 15.32 -7.33
N VAL A 378 -28.90 14.95 -7.85
CA VAL A 378 -28.67 14.82 -9.30
C VAL A 378 -28.81 13.36 -9.72
N LEU A 379 -28.29 12.44 -8.92
CA LEU A 379 -28.31 11.01 -9.17
C LEU A 379 -29.57 10.35 -8.61
N THR A 380 -30.72 10.88 -8.99
CA THR A 380 -32.03 10.38 -8.60
C THR A 380 -32.86 10.05 -9.83
N TRP A 381 -33.79 9.10 -9.68
CA TRP A 381 -34.71 8.73 -10.77
C TRP A 381 -35.53 9.95 -11.24
N GLU A 382 -35.91 10.83 -10.31
CA GLU A 382 -36.63 12.10 -10.59
C GLU A 382 -35.82 13.07 -11.45
N SER A 383 -34.48 13.02 -11.33
CA SER A 383 -33.55 13.85 -12.09
C SER A 383 -33.10 13.20 -13.41
N GLY A 384 -33.71 12.09 -13.82
CA GLY A 384 -33.49 11.43 -15.11
C GLY A 384 -32.55 10.22 -15.09
N MET A 385 -32.06 9.82 -13.91
CA MET A 385 -31.11 8.71 -13.78
C MET A 385 -31.72 7.36 -14.20
N ARG A 386 -31.12 6.68 -15.18
CA ARG A 386 -31.56 5.39 -15.74
C ARG A 386 -30.94 4.19 -15.04
N LYS A 387 -31.70 3.14 -14.72
CA LYS A 387 -31.17 2.00 -13.93
C LYS A 387 -30.13 1.14 -14.68
N ASN A 388 -30.27 0.98 -15.99
CA ASN A 388 -29.56 -0.05 -16.78
C ASN A 388 -28.48 0.53 -17.70
N VAL A 389 -27.91 1.69 -17.35
CA VAL A 389 -26.84 2.33 -18.13
C VAL A 389 -25.68 2.70 -17.20
N PRO A 390 -24.42 2.61 -17.67
CA PRO A 390 -23.26 3.13 -16.98
C PRO A 390 -23.46 4.56 -16.49
N LYS A 391 -22.88 4.86 -15.32
CA LYS A 391 -22.94 6.20 -14.74
C LYS A 391 -21.55 6.77 -14.61
N VAL A 392 -21.39 7.96 -15.16
CA VAL A 392 -20.10 8.62 -15.27
C VAL A 392 -20.20 9.97 -14.58
N LEU A 393 -19.24 10.26 -13.72
CA LEU A 393 -19.06 11.57 -13.10
C LEU A 393 -17.70 12.11 -13.57
N VAL A 394 -17.71 13.27 -14.22
CA VAL A 394 -16.49 13.99 -14.60
C VAL A 394 -16.35 15.20 -13.67
N VAL A 395 -15.35 15.17 -12.80
CA VAL A 395 -15.05 16.26 -11.86
C VAL A 395 -13.94 17.11 -12.45
N VAL A 396 -14.12 18.43 -12.51
CA VAL A 396 -13.08 19.37 -12.94
C VAL A 396 -12.79 20.33 -11.79
N THR A 397 -11.53 20.41 -11.35
CA THR A 397 -11.10 21.27 -10.24
C THR A 397 -9.66 21.75 -10.43
N ASP A 398 -9.33 22.90 -9.89
CA ASP A 398 -8.01 23.54 -10.01
C ASP A 398 -7.21 23.56 -8.69
N GLY A 399 -7.75 22.95 -7.63
CA GLY A 399 -7.11 23.02 -6.32
C GLY A 399 -7.65 22.05 -5.29
N ARG A 400 -7.02 22.10 -4.11
CA ARG A 400 -7.36 21.28 -2.95
C ARG A 400 -8.70 21.70 -2.35
N SER A 401 -9.56 20.73 -2.06
CA SER A 401 -10.83 21.02 -1.40
C SER A 401 -10.62 21.51 0.03
N GLN A 402 -11.49 22.42 0.47
CA GLN A 402 -11.50 22.95 1.83
C GLN A 402 -12.36 22.11 2.80
N ASP A 403 -12.89 20.99 2.33
CA ASP A 403 -13.73 20.05 3.09
C ASP A 403 -13.30 18.59 2.87
N GLU A 404 -13.89 17.67 3.64
CA GLU A 404 -13.55 16.24 3.58
C GLU A 404 -14.13 15.57 2.33
N VAL A 405 -13.25 15.20 1.39
CA VAL A 405 -13.66 14.61 0.09
C VAL A 405 -13.72 13.08 0.10
N LYS A 406 -12.89 12.41 0.91
CA LYS A 406 -12.67 10.96 0.77
C LYS A 406 -13.94 10.16 1.06
N LYS A 407 -14.68 10.56 2.09
CA LYS A 407 -15.94 9.91 2.48
C LYS A 407 -17.02 10.10 1.41
N ALA A 408 -17.15 11.30 0.85
CA ALA A 408 -18.16 11.62 -0.15
C ALA A 408 -17.85 10.90 -1.48
N ALA A 409 -16.58 10.92 -1.91
CA ALA A 409 -16.11 10.18 -3.08
C ALA A 409 -16.35 8.68 -2.96
N PHE A 410 -16.03 8.09 -1.80
CA PHE A 410 -16.25 6.68 -1.55
C PHE A 410 -17.72 6.28 -1.70
N VAL A 411 -18.67 7.10 -1.23
CA VAL A 411 -20.11 6.82 -1.38
C VAL A 411 -20.55 6.85 -2.85
N ILE A 412 -20.02 7.78 -3.65
CA ILE A 412 -20.29 7.85 -5.10
C ILE A 412 -19.71 6.61 -5.81
N GLN A 413 -18.46 6.27 -5.54
CA GLN A 413 -17.79 5.11 -6.12
C GLN A 413 -18.53 3.80 -5.77
N GLN A 414 -18.89 3.61 -4.50
CA GLN A 414 -19.68 2.47 -4.03
C GLN A 414 -21.07 2.38 -4.68
N SER A 415 -21.62 3.51 -5.14
CA SER A 415 -22.88 3.55 -5.87
C SER A 415 -22.76 3.10 -7.33
N GLY A 416 -21.58 2.64 -7.78
CA GLY A 416 -21.36 2.11 -9.13
C GLY A 416 -21.10 3.19 -10.18
N PHE A 417 -20.43 4.27 -9.81
CA PHE A 417 -20.06 5.36 -10.73
C PHE A 417 -18.60 5.22 -11.16
N SER A 418 -18.33 5.48 -12.43
CA SER A 418 -16.97 5.77 -12.91
C SER A 418 -16.72 7.26 -12.70
N VAL A 419 -15.82 7.58 -11.78
CA VAL A 419 -15.46 8.97 -11.47
C VAL A 419 -14.15 9.29 -12.18
N PHE A 420 -14.23 10.18 -13.17
CA PHE A 420 -13.08 10.81 -13.82
C PHE A 420 -12.82 12.16 -13.16
N VAL A 421 -11.57 12.49 -12.90
CA VAL A 421 -11.16 13.72 -12.25
C VAL A 421 -10.13 14.41 -13.12
N VAL A 422 -10.40 15.66 -13.46
CA VAL A 422 -9.52 16.55 -14.22
C VAL A 422 -9.03 17.63 -13.26
N GLY A 423 -7.75 17.55 -12.92
CA GLY A 423 -7.04 18.55 -12.14
C GLY A 423 -6.30 19.54 -13.04
N VAL A 424 -6.39 20.82 -12.72
CA VAL A 424 -5.70 21.89 -13.46
C VAL A 424 -4.71 22.62 -12.55
N ALA A 425 -3.50 22.86 -13.05
CA ALA A 425 -2.43 23.57 -12.34
C ALA A 425 -1.97 22.89 -11.03
N ASP A 426 -2.14 23.52 -9.87
CA ASP A 426 -1.57 23.10 -8.59
C ASP A 426 -2.53 22.18 -7.80
N VAL A 427 -2.59 20.91 -8.23
CA VAL A 427 -3.49 19.91 -7.67
C VAL A 427 -2.76 18.82 -6.88
N ASP A 428 -3.33 18.41 -5.74
CA ASP A 428 -2.84 17.27 -4.97
C ASP A 428 -3.31 15.96 -5.63
N TYR A 429 -2.39 15.26 -6.31
CA TYR A 429 -2.68 13.97 -6.95
C TYR A 429 -3.31 12.96 -5.98
N ASN A 430 -2.92 12.95 -4.69
CA ASN A 430 -3.51 12.00 -3.73
C ASN A 430 -4.98 12.32 -3.46
N GLU A 431 -5.34 13.61 -3.40
CA GLU A 431 -6.73 14.03 -3.27
C GLU A 431 -7.55 13.63 -4.50
N LEU A 432 -7.04 13.94 -5.70
CA LEU A 432 -7.72 13.58 -6.95
C LEU A 432 -7.87 12.07 -7.09
N ALA A 433 -6.83 11.29 -6.74
CA ALA A 433 -6.87 9.83 -6.76
C ALA A 433 -7.83 9.23 -5.70
N ASN A 434 -8.09 9.94 -4.60
CA ASN A 434 -9.13 9.54 -3.64
C ASN A 434 -10.55 9.79 -4.19
N ILE A 435 -10.72 10.78 -5.07
CA ILE A 435 -12.00 11.11 -5.70
C ILE A 435 -12.27 10.19 -6.90
N ALA A 436 -11.25 9.98 -7.74
CA ALA A 436 -11.34 9.20 -8.97
C ALA A 436 -11.52 7.70 -8.72
N SER A 437 -12.17 7.03 -9.69
CA SER A 437 -12.23 5.57 -9.72
C SER A 437 -10.85 4.97 -10.07
N LYS A 438 -10.59 3.73 -9.67
CA LYS A 438 -9.37 3.01 -10.10
C LYS A 438 -9.60 2.26 -11.41
N PRO A 439 -8.55 2.08 -12.25
CA PRO A 439 -7.17 2.53 -12.06
C PRO A 439 -7.00 4.04 -12.30
N SER A 440 -6.16 4.70 -11.50
CA SER A 440 -5.98 6.16 -11.53
C SER A 440 -5.41 6.64 -12.87
N GLU A 441 -4.60 5.84 -13.56
CA GLU A 441 -4.02 6.17 -14.87
C GLU A 441 -5.07 6.38 -15.97
N ARG A 442 -6.30 5.87 -15.78
CA ARG A 442 -7.43 6.06 -16.69
C ARG A 442 -8.46 7.09 -16.21
N HIS A 443 -8.40 7.48 -14.94
CA HIS A 443 -9.45 8.28 -14.30
C HIS A 443 -8.96 9.58 -13.70
N VAL A 444 -7.65 9.81 -13.60
CA VAL A 444 -7.06 11.07 -13.15
C VAL A 444 -6.30 11.69 -14.31
N PHE A 445 -6.72 12.88 -14.70
CA PHE A 445 -6.05 13.70 -15.69
C PHE A 445 -5.54 14.96 -15.01
N ILE A 446 -4.27 15.29 -15.22
CA ILE A 446 -3.68 16.53 -14.73
C ILE A 446 -3.16 17.30 -15.93
N VAL A 447 -3.49 18.60 -15.97
CA VAL A 447 -2.98 19.53 -16.97
C VAL A 447 -2.31 20.70 -16.27
N ASP A 448 -1.25 21.22 -16.88
CA ASP A 448 -0.43 22.29 -16.31
C ASP A 448 -1.21 23.62 -16.19
N ASP A 449 -2.15 23.85 -17.12
CA ASP A 449 -2.94 25.07 -17.21
C ASP A 449 -4.28 24.80 -17.95
N PHE A 450 -5.15 25.80 -17.96
CA PHE A 450 -6.47 25.74 -18.63
C PHE A 450 -6.39 25.79 -20.17
N GLU A 451 -5.21 26.01 -20.76
CA GLU A 451 -5.01 25.99 -22.22
C GLU A 451 -4.62 24.59 -22.70
N SER A 452 -4.04 23.79 -21.80
CA SER A 452 -3.56 22.44 -22.04
C SER A 452 -4.66 21.37 -22.07
N PHE A 453 -5.95 21.73 -22.04
CA PHE A 453 -7.06 20.77 -22.12
C PHE A 453 -7.02 19.93 -23.40
N GLU A 454 -6.54 20.49 -24.52
CA GLU A 454 -6.41 19.79 -25.80
C GLU A 454 -5.51 18.54 -25.70
N LYS A 455 -4.56 18.51 -24.75
CA LYS A 455 -3.66 17.37 -24.52
C LYS A 455 -4.37 16.15 -23.94
N ILE A 456 -5.46 16.35 -23.19
CA ILE A 456 -6.18 15.27 -22.48
C ILE A 456 -7.54 14.95 -23.10
N GLU A 457 -8.08 15.85 -23.93
CA GLU A 457 -9.43 15.76 -24.47
C GLU A 457 -9.70 14.42 -25.17
N ASP A 458 -8.82 14.00 -26.08
CA ASP A 458 -8.97 12.75 -26.83
C ASP A 458 -8.93 11.51 -25.92
N ASN A 459 -8.07 11.51 -24.91
CA ASN A 459 -7.96 10.40 -23.96
C ASN A 459 -9.19 10.33 -23.04
N LEU A 460 -9.66 11.47 -22.53
CA LEU A 460 -10.86 11.54 -21.69
C LEU A 460 -12.09 11.07 -22.48
N ILE A 461 -12.31 11.60 -23.69
CA ILE A 461 -13.44 11.20 -24.54
C ILE A 461 -13.39 9.70 -24.80
N THR A 462 -12.21 9.16 -25.14
CA THR A 462 -12.04 7.73 -25.39
C THR A 462 -12.44 6.90 -24.18
N PHE A 463 -11.91 7.19 -22.99
CA PHE A 463 -12.22 6.39 -21.80
C PHE A 463 -13.66 6.56 -21.30
N VAL A 464 -14.22 7.77 -21.39
CA VAL A 464 -15.64 8.01 -21.09
C VAL A 464 -16.54 7.23 -22.05
N CYS A 465 -16.23 7.21 -23.35
CA CYS A 465 -17.02 6.47 -24.34
C CYS A 465 -16.83 4.95 -24.26
N GLU A 466 -15.63 4.45 -23.97
CA GLU A 466 -15.40 3.04 -23.61
C GLU A 466 -16.27 2.63 -22.40
N THR A 467 -16.38 3.52 -21.41
CA THR A 467 -17.21 3.26 -20.22
C THR A 467 -18.70 3.29 -20.57
N ALA A 468 -19.11 4.23 -21.42
CA ALA A 468 -20.50 4.40 -21.87
C ALA A 468 -20.98 3.35 -22.89
N THR A 469 -20.06 2.61 -23.50
CA THR A 469 -20.38 1.47 -24.40
C THR A 469 -20.47 0.14 -23.65
N SER A 470 -20.15 0.12 -22.35
CA SER A 470 -20.34 -1.07 -21.51
C SER A 470 -21.81 -1.51 -21.47
N SER A 471 -22.05 -2.79 -21.78
CA SER A 471 -23.38 -3.41 -21.70
C SER A 471 -23.83 -3.73 -20.27
N CYS A 472 -22.91 -3.68 -19.31
CA CYS A 472 -23.18 -3.99 -17.91
C CYS A 472 -23.12 -2.71 -17.06
N PRO A 473 -23.93 -2.61 -15.99
CA PRO A 473 -23.74 -1.60 -14.96
C PRO A 473 -22.31 -1.66 -14.40
N LEU A 474 -21.84 -0.55 -13.82
CA LEU A 474 -20.55 -0.55 -13.14
C LEU A 474 -20.75 -0.92 -11.66
N ILE A 475 -19.93 -1.82 -11.14
CA ILE A 475 -19.89 -2.21 -9.74
C ILE A 475 -18.55 -1.84 -9.11
N TYR A 476 -18.58 -1.49 -7.83
CA TYR A 476 -17.39 -1.22 -7.03
C TYR A 476 -16.94 -2.50 -6.30
N LEU A 477 -15.70 -2.93 -6.55
CA LEU A 477 -15.06 -4.10 -5.96
C LEU A 477 -13.63 -3.74 -5.53
N ASP A 478 -13.35 -3.81 -4.23
CA ASP A 478 -12.01 -3.63 -3.64
C ASP A 478 -11.24 -2.40 -4.15
N GLY A 479 -11.93 -1.28 -4.37
CA GLY A 479 -11.34 -0.02 -4.86
C GLY A 479 -11.47 0.19 -6.37
N TYR A 480 -11.89 -0.80 -7.13
CA TYR A 480 -12.03 -0.74 -8.58
C TYR A 480 -13.49 -0.61 -8.98
N THR A 481 -13.76 0.21 -9.99
CA THR A 481 -15.05 0.26 -10.67
C THR A 481 -14.94 -0.63 -11.91
N SER A 482 -15.78 -1.65 -12.02
CA SER A 482 -15.72 -2.61 -13.14
C SER A 482 -17.12 -2.92 -13.67
N PRO A 483 -17.29 -3.15 -14.99
CA PRO A 483 -18.55 -3.63 -15.55
C PRO A 483 -18.96 -4.97 -14.93
N GLY A 484 -20.17 -5.05 -14.38
CA GLY A 484 -20.70 -6.26 -13.77
C GLY A 484 -22.00 -6.02 -13.02
N PHE A 485 -22.42 -7.01 -12.23
CA PHE A 485 -23.55 -6.89 -11.32
C PHE A 485 -23.25 -7.69 -10.05
N LYS A 486 -23.75 -7.19 -8.91
CA LYS A 486 -23.66 -7.93 -7.66
C LYS A 486 -24.79 -8.96 -7.63
N MET A 487 -24.43 -10.25 -7.69
CA MET A 487 -25.41 -11.33 -7.75
C MET A 487 -26.41 -11.26 -6.58
N LEU A 488 -25.94 -11.12 -5.34
CA LEU A 488 -26.85 -11.07 -4.17
C LEU A 488 -27.91 -9.97 -4.31
N GLU A 489 -27.52 -8.75 -4.68
CA GLU A 489 -28.46 -7.64 -4.89
C GLU A 489 -29.43 -7.92 -6.04
N ALA A 490 -28.93 -8.49 -7.14
CA ALA A 490 -29.74 -8.88 -8.31
C ALA A 490 -30.80 -9.94 -7.97
N TYR A 491 -30.49 -10.87 -7.07
CA TYR A 491 -31.41 -11.93 -6.62
C TYR A 491 -32.29 -11.50 -5.43
N ASN A 492 -32.40 -10.19 -5.14
CA ASN A 492 -33.11 -9.64 -3.98
C ASN A 492 -32.60 -10.13 -2.62
N LEU A 493 -31.36 -10.63 -2.56
CA LEU A 493 -30.66 -11.01 -1.34
C LEU A 493 -29.97 -9.78 -0.74
N THR A 494 -30.79 -8.90 -0.18
CA THR A 494 -30.36 -7.71 0.57
C THR A 494 -30.98 -7.74 1.96
N GLU A 495 -30.42 -7.03 2.93
CA GLU A 495 -30.96 -6.97 4.31
C GLU A 495 -32.45 -6.62 4.37
N LYS A 496 -32.94 -5.83 3.40
CA LYS A 496 -34.34 -5.41 3.35
C LYS A 496 -35.25 -6.43 2.66
N ASN A 497 -34.76 -7.12 1.63
CA ASN A 497 -35.61 -7.90 0.73
C ASN A 497 -35.44 -9.42 0.88
N PHE A 498 -34.41 -9.92 1.57
CA PHE A 498 -34.12 -11.35 1.64
C PHE A 498 -35.29 -12.18 2.20
N ALA A 499 -36.07 -11.63 3.13
CA ALA A 499 -37.22 -12.29 3.73
C ALA A 499 -38.36 -12.57 2.74
N SER A 500 -38.38 -11.89 1.59
CA SER A 500 -39.33 -12.15 0.50
C SER A 500 -38.91 -13.33 -0.39
N VAL A 501 -37.67 -13.80 -0.28
CA VAL A 501 -37.13 -14.90 -1.08
C VAL A 501 -37.33 -16.21 -0.32
N GLN A 502 -38.16 -17.09 -0.86
CA GLN A 502 -38.51 -18.37 -0.23
C GLN A 502 -37.26 -19.25 -0.04
N GLY A 503 -37.11 -19.83 1.15
CA GLY A 503 -36.01 -20.72 1.50
C GLY A 503 -34.68 -20.02 1.78
N VAL A 504 -34.68 -18.68 1.95
CA VAL A 504 -33.49 -17.91 2.30
C VAL A 504 -33.61 -17.30 3.70
N SER A 505 -32.53 -17.36 4.47
CA SER A 505 -32.42 -16.70 5.78
C SER A 505 -31.08 -15.99 5.92
N LEU A 506 -31.04 -14.90 6.69
CA LEU A 506 -29.79 -14.22 7.05
C LEU A 506 -28.99 -15.08 8.04
N GLU A 507 -27.69 -15.24 7.79
CA GLU A 507 -26.80 -16.02 8.66
C GLU A 507 -26.41 -15.22 9.91
N SER A 508 -26.41 -15.89 11.07
CA SER A 508 -26.03 -15.27 12.34
C SER A 508 -24.59 -14.74 12.32
N GLY A 509 -24.37 -13.51 12.77
CA GLY A 509 -23.05 -12.85 12.71
C GLY A 509 -22.79 -12.07 11.42
N SER A 510 -23.78 -12.00 10.51
CA SER A 510 -23.75 -11.08 9.37
C SER A 510 -23.80 -9.61 9.82
N PHE A 511 -22.98 -8.77 9.21
CA PHE A 511 -22.99 -7.31 9.42
C PHE A 511 -23.43 -6.60 8.12
N PRO A 512 -23.89 -5.32 8.19
CA PRO A 512 -24.32 -4.59 6.98
C PRO A 512 -23.28 -4.45 5.88
N SER A 513 -22.00 -4.53 6.24
CA SER A 513 -20.88 -4.53 5.29
C SER A 513 -20.52 -5.92 4.76
N TYR A 514 -20.95 -7.00 5.43
CA TYR A 514 -20.62 -8.39 5.12
C TYR A 514 -21.81 -9.30 5.45
N SER A 515 -22.84 -9.24 4.60
CA SER A 515 -24.03 -10.08 4.77
C SER A 515 -23.80 -11.47 4.18
N ALA A 516 -24.10 -12.52 4.96
CA ALA A 516 -24.14 -13.89 4.49
C ALA A 516 -25.56 -14.43 4.59
N TYR A 517 -25.99 -15.20 3.58
CA TYR A 517 -27.32 -15.79 3.53
C TYR A 517 -27.21 -17.31 3.51
N ARG A 518 -28.02 -17.97 4.33
CA ARG A 518 -28.19 -19.42 4.32
C ARG A 518 -29.29 -19.78 3.33
N LEU A 519 -28.96 -20.67 2.40
CA LEU A 519 -29.88 -21.21 1.41
C LEU A 519 -30.38 -22.58 1.87
N GLN A 520 -31.69 -22.73 2.01
CA GLN A 520 -32.32 -24.01 2.35
C GLN A 520 -32.53 -24.86 1.10
N LYS A 521 -32.78 -26.17 1.27
CA LYS A 521 -32.98 -27.11 0.16
C LYS A 521 -34.11 -26.72 -0.82
N ASN A 522 -35.10 -25.99 -0.33
CA ASN A 522 -36.25 -25.50 -1.11
C ASN A 522 -36.10 -24.02 -1.52
N ALA A 523 -34.90 -23.44 -1.41
CA ALA A 523 -34.65 -22.09 -1.85
C ALA A 523 -34.84 -21.97 -3.37
N PHE A 524 -35.64 -21.00 -3.80
CA PHE A 524 -35.87 -20.74 -5.22
C PHE A 524 -35.34 -19.36 -5.59
N ILE A 525 -34.10 -19.34 -6.08
CA ILE A 525 -33.37 -18.13 -6.42
C ILE A 525 -33.18 -18.10 -7.94
N ASN A 526 -33.95 -17.27 -8.62
CA ASN A 526 -33.82 -17.06 -10.06
C ASN A 526 -33.99 -15.58 -10.42
N GLN A 527 -33.48 -15.20 -11.58
CA GLN A 527 -33.65 -13.89 -12.20
C GLN A 527 -33.71 -14.05 -13.72
N PRO A 528 -34.59 -13.32 -14.42
CA PRO A 528 -34.60 -13.32 -15.87
C PRO A 528 -33.25 -12.86 -16.43
N THR A 529 -32.62 -13.70 -17.25
CA THR A 529 -31.31 -13.37 -17.84
C THR A 529 -31.36 -12.09 -18.67
N ALA A 530 -32.51 -11.74 -19.27
CA ALA A 530 -32.68 -10.48 -20.00
C ALA A 530 -32.54 -9.23 -19.13
N GLU A 531 -32.76 -9.32 -17.82
CA GLU A 531 -32.60 -8.19 -16.89
C GLU A 531 -31.15 -8.01 -16.43
N LEU A 532 -30.39 -9.10 -16.33
CA LEU A 532 -28.99 -9.09 -15.88
C LEU A 532 -27.98 -9.02 -17.02
N HIS A 533 -28.29 -9.70 -18.12
CA HIS A 533 -27.46 -9.88 -19.30
C HIS A 533 -28.31 -9.68 -20.57
N PRO A 534 -28.78 -8.46 -20.85
CA PRO A 534 -29.66 -8.19 -21.99
C PRO A 534 -29.02 -8.56 -23.34
N ASN A 535 -27.69 -8.49 -23.43
CA ASN A 535 -26.90 -8.85 -24.62
C ASN A 535 -26.26 -10.25 -24.53
N GLY A 536 -26.60 -11.05 -23.51
CA GLY A 536 -25.94 -12.31 -23.20
C GLY A 536 -24.62 -12.14 -22.43
N LEU A 537 -23.94 -13.26 -22.18
CA LEU A 537 -22.61 -13.27 -21.57
C LEU A 537 -21.56 -12.84 -22.61
N PRO A 538 -20.60 -11.97 -22.25
CA PRO A 538 -19.53 -11.57 -23.16
C PRO A 538 -18.57 -12.74 -23.44
N PRO A 539 -17.71 -12.66 -24.48
CA PRO A 539 -16.75 -13.72 -24.82
C PRO A 539 -15.73 -14.04 -23.71
N SER A 540 -15.50 -13.09 -22.80
CA SER A 540 -14.68 -13.26 -21.60
C SER A 540 -15.42 -12.64 -20.43
N TYR A 541 -15.56 -13.38 -19.34
CA TYR A 541 -16.22 -12.92 -18.11
C TYR A 541 -15.63 -13.62 -16.89
N THR A 542 -15.96 -13.09 -15.73
CA THR A 542 -15.57 -13.69 -14.45
C THR A 542 -16.78 -13.92 -13.57
N ILE A 543 -16.75 -14.99 -12.77
CA ILE A 543 -17.70 -15.28 -11.71
C ILE A 543 -16.92 -15.31 -10.40
N ILE A 544 -17.32 -14.46 -9.44
CA ILE A 544 -16.70 -14.41 -8.12
C ILE A 544 -17.77 -14.75 -7.09
N LEU A 545 -17.52 -15.80 -6.31
CA LEU A 545 -18.42 -16.32 -5.28
C LEU A 545 -17.66 -16.46 -3.97
N LEU A 546 -18.31 -16.15 -2.86
CA LEU A 546 -17.83 -16.45 -1.51
C LEU A 546 -18.91 -17.29 -0.83
N PHE A 547 -18.61 -18.56 -0.58
CA PHE A 547 -19.58 -19.48 0.02
C PHE A 547 -18.91 -20.53 0.90
N ARG A 548 -19.71 -21.20 1.71
CA ARG A 548 -19.33 -22.42 2.43
C ARG A 548 -20.40 -23.50 2.21
N LEU A 549 -19.99 -24.75 2.14
CA LEU A 549 -20.91 -25.88 2.13
C LEU A 549 -21.17 -26.33 3.56
N LEU A 550 -22.42 -26.62 3.91
CA LEU A 550 -22.79 -27.05 5.26
C LEU A 550 -22.84 -28.57 5.32
N PRO A 551 -22.76 -29.18 6.52
CA PRO A 551 -22.92 -30.63 6.67
C PRO A 551 -24.25 -31.16 6.13
N GLU A 552 -25.29 -30.32 6.04
CA GLU A 552 -26.59 -30.68 5.48
C GLU A 552 -26.68 -30.53 3.94
N THR A 553 -25.60 -30.12 3.28
CA THR A 553 -25.54 -30.03 1.81
C THR A 553 -25.75 -31.42 1.18
N PRO A 554 -26.57 -31.56 0.11
CA PRO A 554 -26.80 -32.85 -0.55
C PRO A 554 -25.50 -33.50 -1.03
N SER A 555 -25.45 -34.84 -1.02
CA SER A 555 -24.31 -35.59 -1.58
C SER A 555 -24.31 -35.63 -3.11
N ASP A 556 -25.48 -35.44 -3.73
CA ASP A 556 -25.65 -35.44 -5.18
C ASP A 556 -25.06 -34.15 -5.81
N PRO A 557 -24.52 -34.21 -7.04
CA PRO A 557 -24.03 -33.02 -7.74
C PRO A 557 -25.11 -31.95 -7.91
N PHE A 558 -24.76 -30.68 -7.68
CA PHE A 558 -25.69 -29.56 -7.82
C PHE A 558 -25.00 -28.31 -8.41
N ALA A 559 -25.77 -27.44 -9.05
CA ALA A 559 -25.27 -26.18 -9.58
C ALA A 559 -25.15 -25.12 -8.48
N ILE A 560 -23.95 -24.56 -8.28
CA ILE A 560 -23.75 -23.37 -7.45
C ILE A 560 -24.24 -22.12 -8.20
N TRP A 561 -24.05 -22.11 -9.53
CA TRP A 561 -24.55 -21.07 -10.42
C TRP A 561 -24.82 -21.68 -11.80
N GLN A 562 -25.90 -21.27 -12.46
CA GLN A 562 -26.20 -21.71 -13.83
C GLN A 562 -27.10 -20.71 -14.56
N ILE A 563 -27.02 -20.71 -15.89
CA ILE A 563 -28.01 -20.10 -16.78
C ILE A 563 -28.74 -21.23 -17.51
N THR A 564 -30.06 -21.11 -17.57
CA THR A 564 -30.94 -22.06 -18.26
C THR A 564 -31.69 -21.38 -19.40
N ASP A 565 -32.20 -22.16 -20.35
CA ASP A 565 -33.17 -21.67 -21.31
C ASP A 565 -34.59 -21.61 -20.71
N ARG A 566 -35.59 -21.27 -21.54
CA ARG A 566 -36.99 -21.15 -21.11
C ARG A 566 -37.59 -22.48 -20.62
N ASP A 567 -36.99 -23.61 -20.99
CA ASP A 567 -37.42 -24.95 -20.59
C ASP A 567 -36.59 -25.49 -19.40
N TYR A 568 -35.86 -24.61 -18.70
CA TYR A 568 -34.96 -24.95 -17.59
C TYR A 568 -33.80 -25.89 -17.98
N ARG A 569 -33.44 -25.97 -19.26
CA ARG A 569 -32.28 -26.77 -19.68
C ARG A 569 -31.00 -25.98 -19.47
N PRO A 570 -29.98 -26.54 -18.80
CA PRO A 570 -28.72 -25.85 -18.57
C PRO A 570 -28.00 -25.45 -19.86
N GLN A 571 -27.51 -24.22 -19.91
CA GLN A 571 -26.73 -23.68 -21.03
C GLN A 571 -25.26 -23.44 -20.63
N VAL A 572 -25.04 -22.98 -19.40
CA VAL A 572 -23.72 -22.76 -18.79
C VAL A 572 -23.87 -22.80 -17.28
N GLY A 573 -22.87 -23.30 -16.57
CA GLY A 573 -22.92 -23.33 -15.12
C GLY A 573 -21.68 -23.89 -14.44
N VAL A 574 -21.73 -23.83 -13.12
CA VAL A 574 -20.71 -24.32 -12.18
C VAL A 574 -21.37 -25.36 -11.29
N ILE A 575 -20.91 -26.61 -11.39
CA ILE A 575 -21.43 -27.75 -10.65
C ILE A 575 -20.43 -28.13 -9.56
N ALA A 576 -20.89 -28.25 -8.32
CA ALA A 576 -20.13 -28.89 -7.24
C ALA A 576 -20.66 -30.30 -7.02
N ASP A 577 -19.74 -31.25 -6.89
CA ASP A 577 -20.04 -32.64 -6.54
C ASP A 577 -19.38 -32.98 -5.19
N PRO A 578 -20.17 -33.01 -4.10
CA PRO A 578 -19.66 -33.34 -2.77
C PRO A 578 -19.18 -34.79 -2.62
N SER A 579 -19.68 -35.72 -3.44
CA SER A 579 -19.29 -37.13 -3.38
C SER A 579 -17.89 -37.35 -3.95
N SER A 580 -17.60 -36.77 -5.11
CA SER A 580 -16.26 -36.81 -5.72
C SER A 580 -15.34 -35.68 -5.23
N LYS A 581 -15.87 -34.69 -4.52
CA LYS A 581 -15.19 -33.46 -4.09
C LYS A 581 -14.58 -32.70 -5.27
N THR A 582 -15.33 -32.60 -6.36
CA THR A 582 -14.91 -31.91 -7.57
C THR A 582 -15.77 -30.68 -7.85
N LEU A 583 -15.19 -29.72 -8.56
CA LEU A 583 -15.89 -28.55 -9.06
C LEU A 583 -15.75 -28.54 -10.58
N SER A 584 -16.86 -28.41 -11.29
CA SER A 584 -16.88 -28.44 -12.75
C SER A 584 -17.51 -27.19 -13.32
N PHE A 585 -16.87 -26.60 -14.33
CA PHE A 585 -17.48 -25.58 -15.17
C PHE A 585 -17.91 -26.21 -16.50
N PHE A 586 -19.14 -25.95 -16.93
CA PHE A 586 -19.61 -26.38 -18.24
C PHE A 586 -20.22 -25.22 -19.02
N ASN A 587 -20.09 -25.25 -20.34
CA ASN A 587 -20.75 -24.32 -21.27
C ASN A 587 -21.05 -25.01 -22.60
N LYS A 588 -22.02 -24.50 -23.35
CA LYS A 588 -22.23 -24.93 -24.74
C LYS A 588 -21.32 -24.16 -25.69
N ASP A 589 -20.73 -24.86 -26.66
CA ASP A 589 -19.98 -24.26 -27.75
C ASP A 589 -20.93 -23.67 -28.83
N THR A 590 -20.37 -23.11 -29.91
CA THR A 590 -21.15 -22.52 -31.01
C THR A 590 -21.99 -23.53 -31.79
N ARG A 591 -21.74 -24.84 -31.61
CA ARG A 591 -22.52 -25.95 -32.21
C ARG A 591 -23.60 -26.46 -31.26
N GLY A 592 -23.63 -25.95 -30.01
CA GLY A 592 -24.55 -26.38 -28.97
C GLY A 592 -24.05 -27.59 -28.15
N GLU A 593 -22.83 -28.06 -28.39
CA GLU A 593 -22.24 -29.19 -27.67
C GLU A 593 -21.71 -28.75 -26.31
N VAL A 594 -21.97 -29.54 -25.28
CA VAL A 594 -21.53 -29.23 -23.91
C VAL A 594 -20.03 -29.52 -23.78
N GLN A 595 -19.27 -28.50 -23.40
CA GLN A 595 -17.88 -28.59 -22.98
C GLN A 595 -17.83 -28.50 -21.46
N THR A 596 -17.08 -29.38 -20.82
CA THR A 596 -16.93 -29.41 -19.35
C THR A 596 -15.45 -29.48 -18.98
N VAL A 597 -15.06 -28.67 -18.02
CA VAL A 597 -13.76 -28.74 -17.35
C VAL A 597 -14.01 -29.07 -15.89
N THR A 598 -13.36 -30.11 -15.38
CA THR A 598 -13.48 -30.57 -13.99
C THR A 598 -12.17 -30.33 -13.26
N PHE A 599 -12.25 -29.73 -12.08
CA PHE A 599 -11.14 -29.43 -11.19
C PHE A 599 -11.24 -30.35 -9.96
N ASP A 600 -10.15 -31.09 -9.66
CA ASP A 600 -10.10 -32.14 -8.63
C ASP A 600 -8.82 -32.09 -7.76
N THR A 601 -8.15 -30.94 -7.73
CA THR A 601 -6.92 -30.73 -6.94
C THR A 601 -7.18 -30.73 -5.43
N ASP A 602 -6.13 -30.82 -4.62
CA ASP A 602 -6.27 -30.83 -3.16
C ASP A 602 -6.84 -29.50 -2.63
N GLU A 603 -6.54 -28.39 -3.29
CA GLU A 603 -7.11 -27.08 -3.00
C GLU A 603 -8.62 -27.06 -3.27
N VAL A 604 -9.10 -27.68 -4.36
CA VAL A 604 -10.55 -27.79 -4.66
C VAL A 604 -11.27 -28.62 -3.61
N LYS A 605 -10.64 -29.69 -3.11
CA LYS A 605 -11.22 -30.53 -2.06
C LYS A 605 -11.49 -29.76 -0.78
N THR A 606 -10.78 -28.65 -0.53
CA THR A 606 -10.99 -27.81 0.66
C THR A 606 -12.37 -27.16 0.70
N LEU A 607 -12.98 -26.88 -0.46
CA LEU A 607 -14.33 -26.31 -0.59
C LEU A 607 -15.41 -27.13 0.14
N PHE A 608 -15.15 -28.42 0.35
CA PHE A 608 -16.07 -29.39 0.94
C PHE A 608 -15.83 -29.63 2.44
N TYR A 609 -14.98 -28.84 3.10
CA TYR A 609 -14.65 -28.99 4.53
C TYR A 609 -15.34 -28.00 5.47
N GLY A 610 -16.36 -27.27 5.00
CA GLY A 610 -17.24 -26.46 5.84
C GLY A 610 -16.81 -25.02 6.09
N SER A 611 -15.63 -24.64 5.63
CA SER A 611 -15.12 -23.26 5.69
C SER A 611 -15.64 -22.39 4.56
N PHE A 612 -15.59 -21.07 4.75
CA PHE A 612 -15.84 -20.12 3.67
C PHE A 612 -14.63 -20.09 2.73
N HIS A 613 -14.92 -20.16 1.43
CA HIS A 613 -13.92 -20.07 0.38
C HIS A 613 -14.34 -19.06 -0.67
N LYS A 614 -13.37 -18.26 -1.13
CA LYS A 614 -13.54 -17.38 -2.28
C LYS A 614 -13.20 -18.17 -3.53
N VAL A 615 -14.21 -18.40 -4.36
CA VAL A 615 -14.08 -19.07 -5.66
C VAL A 615 -14.20 -18.02 -6.76
N HIS A 616 -13.14 -17.86 -7.55
CA HIS A 616 -13.07 -16.92 -8.66
C HIS A 616 -12.80 -17.69 -9.96
N ILE A 617 -13.74 -17.67 -10.88
CA ILE A 617 -13.69 -18.40 -12.15
C ILE A 617 -13.51 -17.39 -13.27
N VAL A 618 -12.40 -17.48 -13.99
CA VAL A 618 -12.07 -16.62 -15.13
C VAL A 618 -12.31 -17.40 -16.42
N VAL A 619 -13.30 -16.96 -17.19
CA VAL A 619 -13.69 -17.57 -18.46
C VAL A 619 -13.19 -16.68 -19.59
N THR A 620 -12.48 -17.30 -20.53
CA THR A 620 -12.05 -16.67 -21.78
C THR A 620 -12.51 -17.53 -22.95
N SER A 621 -12.36 -17.02 -24.18
CA SER A 621 -12.66 -17.78 -25.39
C SER A 621 -11.81 -19.05 -25.59
N LYS A 622 -10.72 -19.23 -24.82
CA LYS A 622 -9.76 -20.33 -24.99
C LYS A 622 -9.56 -21.21 -23.75
N SER A 623 -9.83 -20.68 -22.57
CA SER A 623 -9.55 -21.38 -21.31
C SER A 623 -10.49 -20.92 -20.20
N VAL A 624 -10.71 -21.83 -19.25
CA VAL A 624 -11.33 -21.56 -17.97
C VAL A 624 -10.28 -21.77 -16.89
N LYS A 625 -10.07 -20.77 -16.05
CA LYS A 625 -9.19 -20.84 -14.89
C LYS A 625 -10.00 -20.66 -13.62
N ILE A 626 -9.57 -21.29 -12.54
CA ILE A 626 -10.17 -21.12 -11.23
C ILE A 626 -9.12 -20.67 -10.22
N TYR A 627 -9.54 -19.77 -9.34
CA TYR A 627 -8.78 -19.34 -8.20
C TYR A 627 -9.56 -19.68 -6.94
N ILE A 628 -8.92 -20.35 -5.99
CA ILE A 628 -9.48 -20.67 -4.67
C ILE A 628 -8.67 -19.89 -3.64
N ASP A 629 -9.35 -19.06 -2.85
CA ASP A 629 -8.73 -18.20 -1.83
C ASP A 629 -7.53 -17.39 -2.35
N CYS A 630 -7.69 -16.88 -3.58
CA CYS A 630 -6.70 -16.09 -4.32
C CYS A 630 -5.49 -16.85 -4.87
N TYR A 631 -5.47 -18.19 -4.81
CA TYR A 631 -4.47 -19.04 -5.46
C TYR A 631 -5.01 -19.62 -6.77
N GLU A 632 -4.24 -19.50 -7.86
CA GLU A 632 -4.57 -20.12 -9.15
C GLU A 632 -4.42 -21.64 -9.07
N ILE A 633 -5.42 -22.36 -9.59
CA ILE A 633 -5.45 -23.82 -9.68
C ILE A 633 -5.32 -24.26 -11.14
#